data_AF-F9EEU9-F1
#
_entry.id   AF-F9EEU9-F1
#
_cell.length_a   1.000
_cell.length_b   1.000
_cell.length_c   1.000
_cell.angle_alpha   90.00
_cell.angle_beta   90.00
_cell.angle_gamma   90.00
#
_symmetry.space_group_name_H-M   'P 1'
#
loop_
_entity.id
_entity.type
_entity.pdbx_description
1 polymer ?
#
loop_
_entity_poly.entity_id
_entity_poly.type
_entity_poly.pdbx_seq_one_letter_code
_entity_poly.pdbx_strand_id
1 'polypeptide(L)'
;MTRPAMTASPIRRAITLAAVLLCALCLTPPTLPGPTPPARALPQQAEQTDRSGPSEPAEPSDQPAGQQGGLSEFGSCLAGSGQGSVVILMDQSGSLRTTDPDRARVRAAQYLAERLASFSTTNGITLNVHVAGFAASYAGAGDWTALTPDTLETVKSRISAVGDDVQDYDTDYWNALEGARQDLVDHDASGCRAVAWLSDGEYDLDMRDSGAGQDIGTDKPYAPGVRLDSEDGVAQAEQAGTADICRPTGVADQLRSSGVTLLGLGLSDGGADFTFMRRIVGGGGTNAAANGVESCGDVSSPTGSFYPVSDIDSLLMAFDSISAAGTTVRSDSVSVCQGGACAEGESSFVVDGSLQDVHVLASSDVDGLEARLYPPGASDPIVMSQTTGPQTADGVSYEWLTGRTLQVDLAADSAPTWDGQWRLSFIDEQSRTEGEKVNVNLHLSSPLTLAWQDLATTELRQGETVDDVRLALLDHAGGRPVDTSRLTGALSATVTLTDSKGTSTTLFESDDVEDLNRPVNIPVGRDVALGEASVTTSVTVTTAPATGADGGRVDGTTLAPTQATTTVSINPPLDFPTLASPIDFGRLEEDTTAHAALAVTGPGCVWVPPDAVTLTGAPAQAGAITVVSDASSQDSCVSVPEGRTAELGLDLSADSHANGAVTGSASVMVAPLDEPDRAQAVDVPLRAEMRRPLDVGTAWTAFAIALAAGIGVPVGLLYLFTFLAARIPPGTIAVASTVVDVPDDGTSAVIDVPSREWTWVSVPRGAREVTVGPCVLRTRVGVWPTRVPYAVVVAPRAPSVSGAPVGQRGGRATVPVSLRGNWIAILDQPDSPRRVTLVMVAQGTAEVARDRLVDRAGRELAARVARLRPQAGAGARPDDAGGGSTGLADDAGGAAASTTSSSGLPTLSEDDPFAGYTSSR
;
A
#
# COMPACT_ATOMS: atom_id res chain seq x y z
N MET A 1 25.96 -49.91 -2.29
CA MET A 1 26.61 -49.44 -3.53
C MET A 1 25.81 -48.28 -4.06
N THR A 2 26.36 -47.10 -3.83
CA THR A 2 25.82 -45.77 -4.13
C THR A 2 26.08 -45.38 -5.58
N ARG A 3 25.09 -44.78 -6.24
CA ARG A 3 25.27 -43.92 -7.43
C ARG A 3 24.49 -42.63 -7.16
N PRO A 4 25.12 -41.44 -7.27
CA PRO A 4 24.48 -40.18 -6.92
C PRO A 4 23.71 -39.60 -8.12
N ALA A 5 22.57 -38.96 -7.82
CA ALA A 5 21.83 -38.09 -8.72
C ALA A 5 22.60 -36.77 -8.89
N MET A 6 22.85 -36.36 -10.13
CA MET A 6 23.47 -35.07 -10.46
C MET A 6 22.43 -33.95 -10.31
N THR A 7 22.67 -33.07 -9.35
CA THR A 7 22.03 -31.76 -9.25
C THR A 7 22.50 -30.86 -10.42
N ALA A 8 21.55 -30.29 -11.15
CA ALA A 8 21.84 -29.31 -12.18
C ALA A 8 22.25 -27.97 -11.55
N SER A 9 23.42 -27.46 -11.95
CA SER A 9 24.03 -26.25 -11.38
C SER A 9 23.21 -24.97 -11.67
N PRO A 10 23.00 -24.08 -10.67
CA PRO A 10 22.24 -22.82 -10.81
C PRO A 10 22.85 -21.85 -11.84
N ILE A 11 24.12 -22.05 -12.22
CA ILE A 11 24.85 -21.23 -13.19
C ILE A 11 24.28 -21.39 -14.61
N ARG A 12 23.74 -22.57 -14.97
CA ARG A 12 23.16 -22.78 -16.31
C ARG A 12 21.81 -22.08 -16.50
N ARG A 13 21.02 -21.90 -15.43
CA ARG A 13 19.73 -21.17 -15.50
C ARG A 13 19.97 -19.66 -15.68
N ALA A 14 20.94 -19.09 -14.97
CA ALA A 14 21.29 -17.67 -15.09
C ALA A 14 21.79 -17.28 -16.50
N ILE A 15 22.59 -18.14 -17.15
CA ILE A 15 23.10 -17.90 -18.50
C ILE A 15 21.98 -17.99 -19.56
N THR A 16 20.97 -18.84 -19.32
CA THR A 16 19.84 -19.02 -20.25
C THR A 16 18.87 -17.83 -20.14
N LEU A 17 18.63 -17.31 -18.94
CA LEU A 17 17.77 -16.13 -18.72
C LEU A 17 18.36 -14.84 -19.33
N ALA A 18 19.67 -14.64 -19.19
CA ALA A 18 20.37 -13.50 -19.77
C ALA A 18 20.38 -13.51 -21.32
N ALA A 19 20.34 -14.70 -21.94
CA ALA A 19 20.27 -14.83 -23.39
C ALA A 19 18.85 -14.56 -23.95
N VAL A 20 17.80 -14.87 -23.17
CA VAL A 20 16.39 -14.63 -23.56
C VAL A 20 16.03 -13.15 -23.44
N LEU A 21 16.48 -12.46 -22.37
CA LEU A 21 16.24 -11.02 -22.21
C LEU A 21 16.90 -10.17 -23.32
N LEU A 22 18.07 -10.58 -23.82
CA LEU A 22 18.76 -9.85 -24.89
C LEU A 22 18.11 -10.04 -26.27
N CYS A 23 17.32 -11.10 -26.45
CA CYS A 23 16.63 -11.39 -27.72
C CYS A 23 15.26 -10.72 -27.82
N ALA A 24 14.58 -10.47 -26.69
CA ALA A 24 13.26 -9.83 -26.65
C ALA A 24 13.29 -8.32 -26.95
N LEU A 25 14.43 -7.66 -26.79
CA LEU A 25 14.56 -6.20 -26.89
C LEU A 25 14.83 -5.64 -28.32
N CYS A 26 14.79 -6.45 -29.38
CA CYS A 26 15.23 -5.98 -30.71
C CYS A 26 14.38 -6.31 -31.94
N LEU A 27 13.23 -7.00 -31.84
CA LEU A 27 12.44 -7.32 -33.04
C LEU A 27 10.93 -7.41 -32.75
N THR A 28 10.14 -6.43 -33.20
CA THR A 28 8.82 -6.62 -33.89
C THR A 28 8.25 -5.29 -34.43
N PRO A 29 7.84 -5.22 -35.73
CA PRO A 29 7.01 -4.16 -36.30
C PRO A 29 5.50 -4.54 -36.30
N PRO A 30 4.57 -3.62 -36.63
CA PRO A 30 3.13 -3.83 -36.40
C PRO A 30 2.44 -4.63 -37.52
N THR A 31 1.46 -5.46 -37.16
CA THR A 31 0.58 -6.17 -38.12
C THR A 31 -0.90 -5.96 -37.80
N LEU A 32 -1.65 -5.56 -38.82
CA LEU A 32 -3.12 -5.38 -38.88
C LEU A 32 -3.88 -6.73 -38.94
N PRO A 33 -5.21 -6.73 -38.68
CA PRO A 33 -5.97 -7.93 -38.31
C PRO A 33 -6.51 -8.72 -39.51
N GLY A 34 -6.69 -10.03 -39.32
CA GLY A 34 -7.30 -10.98 -40.24
C GLY A 34 -8.22 -11.99 -39.51
N PRO A 35 -9.08 -12.72 -40.23
CA PRO A 35 -10.51 -12.80 -39.92
C PRO A 35 -10.95 -13.98 -39.03
N THR A 36 -12.11 -13.77 -38.41
CA THR A 36 -12.97 -14.70 -37.65
C THR A 36 -13.31 -15.99 -38.41
N PRO A 37 -13.37 -17.14 -37.72
CA PRO A 37 -14.10 -18.32 -38.17
C PRO A 37 -15.50 -18.41 -37.51
N PRO A 38 -16.45 -19.15 -38.13
CA PRO A 38 -17.88 -18.98 -37.89
C PRO A 38 -18.42 -19.79 -36.70
N ALA A 39 -19.46 -19.21 -36.09
CA ALA A 39 -20.37 -19.84 -35.14
C ALA A 39 -21.00 -21.11 -35.72
N ARG A 40 -21.08 -22.16 -34.88
CA ARG A 40 -21.83 -23.39 -35.17
C ARG A 40 -23.04 -23.44 -34.24
N ALA A 41 -24.22 -23.32 -34.85
CA ALA A 41 -25.50 -23.37 -34.18
C ALA A 41 -26.08 -24.80 -34.09
N LEU A 42 -27.00 -24.94 -33.12
CA LEU A 42 -28.15 -25.85 -32.98
C LEU A 42 -27.98 -27.08 -32.07
N PRO A 43 -29.06 -27.55 -31.38
CA PRO A 43 -30.35 -26.91 -31.07
C PRO A 43 -30.79 -27.01 -29.59
N GLN A 44 -31.67 -26.08 -29.19
CA GLN A 44 -32.59 -26.20 -28.06
C GLN A 44 -33.52 -27.42 -28.23
N GLN A 45 -33.69 -28.19 -27.16
CA GLN A 45 -35.01 -28.74 -26.82
C GLN A 45 -35.25 -28.54 -25.32
N ALA A 46 -36.39 -27.92 -25.05
CA ALA A 46 -36.91 -27.54 -23.76
C ALA A 46 -37.59 -28.73 -23.08
N GLU A 47 -37.52 -28.75 -21.75
CA GLU A 47 -38.64 -29.16 -20.92
C GLU A 47 -38.67 -28.26 -19.68
N GLN A 48 -39.42 -27.15 -19.81
CA GLN A 48 -39.89 -26.30 -18.72
C GLN A 48 -40.98 -27.05 -17.97
N THR A 49 -40.79 -27.26 -16.66
CA THR A 49 -41.91 -27.38 -15.72
C THR A 49 -42.08 -26.06 -15.00
N ASP A 50 -43.12 -25.37 -15.43
CA ASP A 50 -43.67 -24.10 -14.96
C ASP A 50 -44.12 -24.16 -13.49
N ARG A 51 -43.57 -23.27 -12.66
CA ARG A 51 -44.19 -22.71 -11.45
C ARG A 51 -43.70 -21.28 -11.24
N SER A 52 -44.19 -20.39 -12.09
CA SER A 52 -44.07 -18.94 -11.91
C SER A 52 -45.12 -18.49 -10.89
N GLY A 53 -44.71 -18.24 -9.65
CA GLY A 53 -45.45 -17.37 -8.72
C GLY A 53 -44.82 -15.97 -8.75
N PRO A 54 -45.59 -14.88 -8.64
CA PRO A 54 -45.03 -13.53 -8.64
C PRO A 54 -44.09 -13.38 -7.45
N SER A 55 -42.86 -12.94 -7.72
CA SER A 55 -41.89 -12.56 -6.70
C SER A 55 -42.41 -11.31 -5.99
N GLU A 56 -42.79 -11.48 -4.74
CA GLU A 56 -43.17 -10.40 -3.84
C GLU A 56 -41.91 -9.53 -3.59
N PRO A 57 -41.97 -8.20 -3.76
CA PRO A 57 -40.86 -7.33 -3.38
C PRO A 57 -40.59 -7.49 -1.89
N ALA A 58 -39.32 -7.64 -1.51
CA ALA A 58 -38.91 -7.64 -0.11
C ALA A 58 -39.41 -6.34 0.56
N GLU A 59 -40.20 -6.48 1.62
CA GLU A 59 -40.58 -5.35 2.46
C GLU A 59 -39.31 -4.71 3.07
N PRO A 60 -39.26 -3.38 3.21
CA PRO A 60 -38.18 -2.72 3.93
C PRO A 60 -38.19 -3.23 5.37
N SER A 61 -37.06 -3.75 5.82
CA SER A 61 -36.88 -4.21 7.18
C SER A 61 -37.03 -3.03 8.14
N ASP A 62 -38.14 -2.98 8.88
CA ASP A 62 -38.25 -2.23 10.14
C ASP A 62 -37.20 -2.79 11.11
N GLN A 63 -36.02 -2.19 11.11
CA GLN A 63 -35.02 -2.42 12.15
C GLN A 63 -35.56 -1.81 13.46
N PRO A 64 -35.75 -2.59 14.53
CA PRO A 64 -36.11 -2.05 15.82
C PRO A 64 -35.06 -1.03 16.28
N ALA A 65 -35.49 0.12 16.78
CA ALA A 65 -34.65 1.08 17.49
C ALA A 65 -33.90 0.35 18.62
N GLY A 66 -32.63 0.01 18.40
CA GLY A 66 -31.81 -0.71 19.38
C GLY A 66 -30.65 -1.55 18.85
N GLN A 67 -30.58 -1.86 17.54
CA GLN A 67 -29.36 -2.45 16.97
C GLN A 67 -28.55 -1.39 16.23
N GLN A 68 -27.40 -1.02 16.81
CA GLN A 68 -26.43 -0.13 16.18
C GLN A 68 -25.79 -0.86 14.99
N GLY A 69 -25.90 -0.30 13.79
CA GLY A 69 -25.11 -0.74 12.64
C GLY A 69 -23.65 -0.31 12.81
N GLY A 70 -22.71 -1.00 12.15
CA GLY A 70 -21.28 -0.70 12.29
C GLY A 70 -20.89 0.75 11.98
N LEU A 71 -21.60 1.37 11.06
CA LEU A 71 -21.43 2.77 10.71
C LEU A 71 -21.86 3.74 11.81
N SER A 72 -22.96 3.45 12.53
CA SER A 72 -23.39 4.31 13.65
C SER A 72 -22.39 4.26 14.80
N GLU A 73 -21.76 3.11 15.03
CA GLU A 73 -20.72 2.91 16.04
C GLU A 73 -19.41 3.64 15.66
N PHE A 74 -18.96 3.50 14.40
CA PHE A 74 -17.82 4.27 13.90
C PHE A 74 -18.08 5.78 14.00
N GLY A 75 -19.30 6.16 13.64
CA GLY A 75 -19.75 7.52 13.68
C GLY A 75 -19.77 8.15 15.09
N SER A 76 -20.29 7.44 16.07
CA SER A 76 -20.30 7.92 17.47
C SER A 76 -18.88 7.99 18.04
N CYS A 77 -17.98 7.08 17.62
CA CYS A 77 -16.56 7.15 17.93
C CYS A 77 -15.93 8.44 17.38
N LEU A 78 -16.17 8.77 16.11
CA LEU A 78 -15.68 10.00 15.49
C LEU A 78 -16.19 11.25 16.21
N ALA A 79 -17.47 11.29 16.57
CA ALA A 79 -18.07 12.40 17.30
C ALA A 79 -17.51 12.56 18.73
N GLY A 80 -17.17 11.46 19.40
CA GLY A 80 -16.57 11.51 20.75
C GLY A 80 -15.07 11.83 20.74
N SER A 81 -14.33 11.30 19.78
CA SER A 81 -12.87 11.49 19.66
C SER A 81 -12.47 12.78 18.93
N GLY A 82 -13.35 13.32 18.07
CA GLY A 82 -13.08 14.45 17.19
C GLY A 82 -12.16 14.13 16.00
N GLN A 83 -11.67 12.89 15.87
CA GLN A 83 -10.82 12.48 14.76
C GLN A 83 -10.87 10.97 14.48
N GLY A 84 -10.60 10.57 13.24
CA GLY A 84 -10.40 9.16 12.93
C GLY A 84 -9.85 8.93 11.54
N SER A 85 -9.74 7.65 11.18
CA SER A 85 -9.03 7.22 9.98
C SER A 85 -9.81 6.16 9.21
N VAL A 86 -9.87 6.31 7.88
CA VAL A 86 -10.57 5.39 6.98
C VAL A 86 -9.64 4.92 5.87
N VAL A 87 -9.57 3.61 5.65
CA VAL A 87 -8.99 3.04 4.43
C VAL A 87 -10.11 2.78 3.43
N ILE A 88 -10.05 3.41 2.26
CA ILE A 88 -10.85 3.03 1.10
C ILE A 88 -10.07 1.92 0.38
N LEU A 89 -10.49 0.68 0.62
CA LEU A 89 -9.87 -0.54 0.11
C LEU A 89 -10.62 -1.02 -1.13
N MET A 90 -9.97 -0.92 -2.29
CA MET A 90 -10.55 -1.21 -3.58
C MET A 90 -9.96 -2.48 -4.17
N ASP A 91 -10.83 -3.38 -4.60
CA ASP A 91 -10.44 -4.55 -5.37
C ASP A 91 -9.85 -4.13 -6.72
N GLN A 92 -8.79 -4.84 -7.11
CA GLN A 92 -8.05 -4.69 -8.36
C GLN A 92 -7.98 -6.02 -9.12
N SER A 93 -8.72 -7.05 -8.70
CA SER A 93 -8.76 -8.37 -9.33
C SER A 93 -9.20 -8.33 -10.80
N GLY A 94 -8.80 -9.36 -11.56
CA GLY A 94 -9.04 -9.42 -13.00
C GLY A 94 -10.51 -9.55 -13.40
N SER A 95 -11.37 -10.06 -12.50
CA SER A 95 -12.83 -10.24 -12.70
C SER A 95 -13.53 -8.91 -13.00
N LEU A 96 -13.04 -7.82 -12.41
CA LEU A 96 -13.56 -6.45 -12.55
C LEU A 96 -13.70 -5.97 -13.99
N ARG A 97 -12.95 -6.54 -14.94
CA ARG A 97 -13.09 -6.19 -16.37
C ARG A 97 -14.44 -6.62 -16.95
N THR A 98 -15.10 -7.57 -16.29
CA THR A 98 -16.38 -8.14 -16.73
C THR A 98 -17.51 -7.69 -15.83
N THR A 99 -17.30 -7.69 -14.52
CA THR A 99 -18.30 -7.40 -13.47
C THR A 99 -18.45 -5.89 -13.20
N ASP A 100 -17.40 -5.09 -13.40
CA ASP A 100 -17.42 -3.63 -13.24
C ASP A 100 -16.80 -2.87 -14.44
N PRO A 101 -17.36 -3.04 -15.66
CA PRO A 101 -16.81 -2.42 -16.87
C PRO A 101 -16.95 -0.90 -16.88
N ASP A 102 -17.97 -0.36 -16.20
CA ASP A 102 -18.27 1.09 -16.13
C ASP A 102 -17.61 1.80 -14.95
N ARG A 103 -16.82 1.06 -14.14
CA ARG A 103 -16.11 1.54 -12.96
C ARG A 103 -17.05 2.14 -11.91
N ALA A 104 -18.18 1.49 -11.68
CA ALA A 104 -19.12 1.77 -10.63
C ALA A 104 -18.42 1.90 -9.27
N ARG A 105 -17.44 1.03 -8.96
CA ARG A 105 -16.66 1.10 -7.72
C ARG A 105 -15.92 2.42 -7.52
N VAL A 106 -15.40 3.00 -8.60
CA VAL A 106 -14.67 4.27 -8.57
C VAL A 106 -15.64 5.41 -8.28
N ARG A 107 -16.79 5.44 -8.95
CA ARG A 107 -17.83 6.46 -8.71
C ARG A 107 -18.37 6.37 -7.28
N ALA A 108 -18.60 5.14 -6.80
CA ALA A 108 -18.96 4.86 -5.41
C ALA A 108 -17.98 5.44 -4.40
N ALA A 109 -16.70 5.09 -4.55
CA ALA A 109 -15.66 5.53 -3.64
C ALA A 109 -15.49 7.06 -3.67
N GLN A 110 -15.64 7.69 -4.84
CA GLN A 110 -15.63 9.14 -4.96
C GLN A 110 -16.82 9.79 -4.25
N TYR A 111 -18.03 9.25 -4.43
CA TYR A 111 -19.22 9.72 -3.73
C TYR A 111 -19.09 9.53 -2.22
N LEU A 112 -18.60 8.37 -1.74
CA LEU A 112 -18.28 8.16 -0.33
C LEU A 112 -17.31 9.23 0.20
N ALA A 113 -16.24 9.53 -0.53
CA ALA A 113 -15.28 10.55 -0.13
C ALA A 113 -15.92 11.95 -0.07
N GLU A 114 -16.84 12.29 -0.98
CA GLU A 114 -17.61 13.54 -0.91
C GLU A 114 -18.49 13.60 0.35
N ARG A 115 -19.23 12.52 0.65
CA ARG A 115 -20.10 12.45 1.83
C ARG A 115 -19.30 12.50 3.13
N LEU A 116 -18.17 11.81 3.21
CA LEU A 116 -17.26 11.85 4.36
C LEU A 116 -16.62 13.24 4.54
N ALA A 117 -16.30 13.94 3.45
CA ALA A 117 -15.75 15.31 3.51
C ALA A 117 -16.79 16.30 4.03
N SER A 118 -18.05 16.17 3.57
CA SER A 118 -19.18 16.95 4.06
C SER A 118 -19.40 16.69 5.56
N PHE A 119 -19.47 15.42 5.96
CA PHE A 119 -19.62 15.03 7.37
C PHE A 119 -18.52 15.61 8.27
N SER A 120 -17.26 15.48 7.86
CA SER A 120 -16.11 16.03 8.58
C SER A 120 -16.21 17.55 8.74
N THR A 121 -16.66 18.26 7.70
CA THR A 121 -16.81 19.72 7.71
C THR A 121 -17.97 20.16 8.62
N THR A 122 -19.14 19.55 8.49
CA THR A 122 -20.35 19.88 9.27
C THR A 122 -20.16 19.61 10.75
N ASN A 123 -19.45 18.53 11.10
CA ASN A 123 -19.27 18.13 12.50
C ASN A 123 -17.96 18.60 13.12
N GLY A 124 -17.10 19.29 12.36
CA GLY A 124 -15.80 19.78 12.84
C GLY A 124 -14.80 18.67 13.21
N ILE A 125 -14.92 17.49 12.59
CA ILE A 125 -14.13 16.29 12.89
C ILE A 125 -12.96 16.19 11.91
N THR A 126 -11.78 15.77 12.37
CA THR A 126 -10.64 15.48 11.48
C THR A 126 -10.69 14.04 10.99
N LEU A 127 -11.02 13.82 9.71
CA LEU A 127 -11.03 12.48 9.12
C LEU A 127 -9.85 12.29 8.16
N ASN A 128 -8.96 11.36 8.45
CA ASN A 128 -7.85 11.00 7.55
C ASN A 128 -8.27 9.82 6.66
N VAL A 129 -7.96 9.92 5.36
CA VAL A 129 -8.26 8.87 4.38
C VAL A 129 -6.97 8.36 3.76
N HIS A 130 -6.89 7.04 3.62
CA HIS A 130 -5.93 6.34 2.79
C HIS A 130 -6.68 5.56 1.71
N VAL A 131 -6.21 5.62 0.46
CA VAL A 131 -6.77 4.83 -0.65
C VAL A 131 -5.81 3.70 -0.93
N ALA A 132 -6.29 2.46 -0.95
CA ALA A 132 -5.47 1.28 -1.17
C ALA A 132 -6.14 0.33 -2.17
N GLY A 133 -5.31 -0.32 -2.97
CA GLY A 133 -5.71 -1.41 -3.86
C GLY A 133 -5.37 -2.77 -3.27
N PHE A 134 -6.09 -3.81 -3.66
CA PHE A 134 -5.68 -5.18 -3.39
C PHE A 134 -5.98 -6.13 -4.56
N ALA A 135 -5.10 -7.11 -4.72
CA ALA A 135 -5.27 -8.28 -5.59
C ALA A 135 -4.53 -9.46 -4.92
N ALA A 136 -3.38 -9.88 -5.45
CA ALA A 136 -2.48 -10.84 -4.79
C ALA A 136 -1.81 -10.30 -3.50
N SER A 137 -1.74 -8.98 -3.35
CA SER A 137 -1.18 -8.26 -2.19
C SER A 137 -1.92 -6.95 -1.95
N TYR A 138 -1.79 -6.40 -0.75
CA TYR A 138 -2.21 -5.04 -0.42
C TYR A 138 -1.22 -3.99 -0.94
N ALA A 139 -1.73 -2.88 -1.47
CA ALA A 139 -0.92 -1.74 -1.92
C ALA A 139 -1.59 -0.39 -1.57
N GLY A 140 -1.04 0.32 -0.59
CA GLY A 140 -1.43 1.69 -0.27
C GLY A 140 -0.98 2.70 -1.35
N ALA A 141 -1.83 3.67 -1.67
CA ALA A 141 -1.58 4.68 -2.69
C ALA A 141 -1.32 6.07 -2.09
N GLY A 142 -0.02 6.39 -1.96
CA GLY A 142 0.48 7.65 -1.43
C GLY A 142 0.27 7.82 0.07
N ASP A 143 0.45 9.03 0.59
CA ASP A 143 0.33 9.30 2.04
C ASP A 143 -1.13 9.48 2.50
N TRP A 144 -1.37 9.23 3.79
CA TRP A 144 -2.60 9.59 4.49
C TRP A 144 -2.95 11.06 4.27
N THR A 145 -4.22 11.33 3.94
CA THR A 145 -4.69 12.68 3.59
C THR A 145 -5.89 13.06 4.46
N ALA A 146 -5.78 14.16 5.19
CA ALA A 146 -6.95 14.74 5.87
C ALA A 146 -8.00 15.14 4.82
N LEU A 147 -9.22 14.65 4.99
CA LEU A 147 -10.32 14.82 4.05
C LEU A 147 -11.01 16.16 4.31
N THR A 148 -10.72 17.14 3.46
CA THR A 148 -11.29 18.49 3.50
C THR A 148 -11.80 18.86 2.10
N PRO A 149 -12.62 19.91 1.96
CA PRO A 149 -13.03 20.39 0.64
C PRO A 149 -11.85 20.67 -0.31
N ASP A 150 -10.70 21.11 0.22
CA ASP A 150 -9.50 21.41 -0.58
C ASP A 150 -8.72 20.16 -1.04
N THR A 151 -8.77 19.07 -0.25
CA THR A 151 -8.04 17.82 -0.55
C THR A 151 -8.89 16.78 -1.25
N LEU A 152 -10.21 16.95 -1.27
CA LEU A 152 -11.18 16.01 -1.84
C LEU A 152 -10.84 15.62 -3.29
N GLU A 153 -10.48 16.57 -4.14
CA GLU A 153 -10.08 16.28 -5.54
C GLU A 153 -8.78 15.46 -5.63
N THR A 154 -7.86 15.62 -4.68
CA THR A 154 -6.66 14.77 -4.59
C THR A 154 -7.04 13.34 -4.21
N VAL A 155 -7.96 13.16 -3.26
CA VAL A 155 -8.46 11.85 -2.86
C VAL A 155 -9.21 11.18 -4.02
N LYS A 156 -10.09 11.89 -4.73
CA LYS A 156 -10.80 11.37 -5.92
C LYS A 156 -9.84 10.98 -7.04
N SER A 157 -8.78 11.75 -7.26
CA SER A 157 -7.74 11.39 -8.24
C SER A 157 -7.01 10.11 -7.86
N ARG A 158 -6.76 9.87 -6.56
CA ARG A 158 -6.14 8.63 -6.08
C ARG A 158 -7.08 7.44 -6.20
N ILE A 159 -8.35 7.61 -5.83
CA ILE A 159 -9.42 6.61 -6.04
C ILE A 159 -9.47 6.20 -7.51
N SER A 160 -9.41 7.18 -8.42
CA SER A 160 -9.38 6.90 -9.87
C SER A 160 -8.12 6.13 -10.27
N ALA A 161 -6.95 6.52 -9.77
CA ALA A 161 -5.69 5.87 -10.11
C ALA A 161 -5.63 4.41 -9.61
N VAL A 162 -6.06 4.16 -8.38
CA VAL A 162 -6.13 2.81 -7.79
C VAL A 162 -7.18 1.96 -8.50
N GLY A 163 -8.37 2.52 -8.71
CA GLY A 163 -9.45 1.82 -9.41
C GLY A 163 -9.12 1.50 -10.87
N ASP A 164 -8.30 2.32 -11.54
CA ASP A 164 -7.89 2.06 -12.92
C ASP A 164 -6.80 0.98 -13.05
N ASP A 165 -6.08 0.69 -11.97
CA ASP A 165 -4.98 -0.28 -11.92
C ASP A 165 -5.51 -1.70 -11.66
N VAL A 166 -6.22 -2.27 -12.64
CA VAL A 166 -6.74 -3.65 -12.59
C VAL A 166 -5.63 -4.65 -12.89
N GLN A 167 -5.32 -5.48 -11.90
CA GLN A 167 -4.37 -6.58 -11.94
C GLN A 167 -5.00 -7.86 -12.51
N ASP A 168 -4.17 -8.79 -12.94
CA ASP A 168 -4.62 -10.03 -13.60
C ASP A 168 -4.84 -11.21 -12.64
N TYR A 169 -4.40 -11.11 -11.38
CA TYR A 169 -4.25 -12.26 -10.48
C TYR A 169 -4.73 -12.02 -9.05
N ASP A 170 -5.42 -13.03 -8.53
CA ASP A 170 -5.96 -13.21 -7.18
C ASP A 170 -6.95 -12.13 -6.70
N THR A 171 -7.84 -12.57 -5.83
CA THR A 171 -8.67 -11.76 -4.95
C THR A 171 -8.35 -12.13 -3.50
N ASP A 172 -7.20 -11.68 -2.98
CA ASP A 172 -6.67 -12.14 -1.69
C ASP A 172 -7.13 -11.28 -0.49
N TYR A 173 -8.30 -11.63 0.05
CA TYR A 173 -8.90 -10.96 1.21
C TYR A 173 -8.02 -10.99 2.46
N TRP A 174 -7.22 -12.05 2.65
CA TRP A 174 -6.37 -12.15 3.85
C TRP A 174 -5.31 -11.03 3.82
N ASN A 175 -4.60 -10.88 2.70
CA ASN A 175 -3.58 -9.84 2.56
C ASN A 175 -4.20 -8.44 2.54
N ALA A 176 -5.38 -8.29 1.92
CA ALA A 176 -6.09 -7.02 1.86
C ALA A 176 -6.46 -6.51 3.27
N LEU A 177 -7.05 -7.37 4.09
CA LEU A 177 -7.53 -7.04 5.43
C LEU A 177 -6.40 -6.86 6.43
N GLU A 178 -5.37 -7.71 6.40
CA GLU A 178 -4.20 -7.53 7.29
C GLU A 178 -3.38 -6.29 6.91
N GLY A 179 -3.21 -6.00 5.61
CA GLY A 179 -2.56 -4.78 5.15
C GLY A 179 -3.30 -3.52 5.59
N ALA A 180 -4.64 -3.48 5.40
CA ALA A 180 -5.46 -2.37 5.85
C ALA A 180 -5.42 -2.19 7.38
N ARG A 181 -5.43 -3.28 8.15
CA ARG A 181 -5.29 -3.25 9.61
C ARG A 181 -3.96 -2.62 10.02
N GLN A 182 -2.85 -3.06 9.43
CA GLN A 182 -1.52 -2.53 9.73
C GLN A 182 -1.41 -1.04 9.42
N ASP A 183 -1.89 -0.62 8.24
CA ASP A 183 -1.88 0.79 7.84
C ASP A 183 -2.68 1.68 8.79
N LEU A 184 -3.84 1.20 9.26
CA LEU A 184 -4.68 1.91 10.24
C LEU A 184 -4.01 2.00 11.61
N VAL A 185 -3.47 0.89 12.14
CA VAL A 185 -2.85 0.87 13.47
C VAL A 185 -1.55 1.68 13.49
N ASP A 186 -0.80 1.75 12.39
CA ASP A 186 0.40 2.56 12.28
C ASP A 186 0.12 4.07 12.24
N HIS A 187 -1.02 4.48 11.67
CA HIS A 187 -1.36 5.88 11.48
C HIS A 187 -2.23 6.45 12.60
N ASP A 188 -3.27 5.72 12.98
CA ASP A 188 -4.36 6.24 13.78
C ASP A 188 -4.11 6.05 15.28
N ALA A 189 -4.12 7.16 16.01
CA ALA A 189 -3.97 7.16 17.47
C ALA A 189 -5.28 7.35 18.23
N SER A 190 -6.40 7.70 17.57
CA SER A 190 -7.69 7.91 18.26
C SER A 190 -8.44 6.62 18.56
N GLY A 191 -8.16 5.55 17.81
CA GLY A 191 -8.88 4.28 17.93
C GLY A 191 -10.16 4.24 17.09
N CYS A 192 -10.56 5.34 16.45
CA CYS A 192 -11.70 5.38 15.54
C CYS A 192 -11.25 5.07 14.12
N ARG A 193 -11.31 3.79 13.75
CA ARG A 193 -10.76 3.25 12.51
C ARG A 193 -11.85 2.55 11.69
N ALA A 194 -11.82 2.71 10.38
CA ALA A 194 -12.71 1.95 9.50
C ALA A 194 -12.05 1.54 8.18
N VAL A 195 -12.56 0.47 7.59
CA VAL A 195 -12.24 0.03 6.23
C VAL A 195 -13.52 0.06 5.41
N ALA A 196 -13.56 0.90 4.38
CA ALA A 196 -14.54 0.83 3.31
C ALA A 196 -14.01 -0.13 2.24
N TRP A 197 -14.52 -1.35 2.23
CA TRP A 197 -14.03 -2.46 1.43
C TRP A 197 -14.94 -2.71 0.23
N LEU A 198 -14.47 -2.37 -0.97
CA LEU A 198 -15.18 -2.53 -2.24
C LEU A 198 -14.61 -3.74 -3.00
N SER A 199 -15.44 -4.74 -3.28
CA SER A 199 -15.07 -5.93 -4.06
C SER A 199 -16.25 -6.45 -4.88
N ASP A 200 -15.95 -7.08 -6.02
CA ASP A 200 -16.94 -7.66 -6.94
C ASP A 200 -17.24 -9.15 -6.71
N GLY A 201 -16.57 -9.79 -5.75
CA GLY A 201 -16.90 -11.14 -5.34
C GLY A 201 -15.70 -12.01 -5.03
N GLU A 202 -16.05 -13.18 -4.47
CA GLU A 202 -15.27 -14.35 -4.06
C GLU A 202 -13.76 -14.22 -3.80
N TYR A 203 -13.37 -14.66 -2.60
CA TYR A 203 -11.99 -14.93 -2.26
C TYR A 203 -11.46 -16.07 -3.13
N ASP A 204 -10.64 -15.74 -4.11
CA ASP A 204 -10.16 -16.65 -5.16
C ASP A 204 -8.66 -16.45 -5.37
N LEU A 205 -7.91 -17.53 -5.45
CA LEU A 205 -6.47 -17.49 -5.72
C LEU A 205 -6.17 -18.15 -7.06
N ASP A 206 -5.34 -17.51 -7.87
CA ASP A 206 -4.99 -18.04 -9.18
C ASP A 206 -3.85 -19.06 -9.10
N MET A 207 -3.98 -20.10 -9.92
CA MET A 207 -2.90 -21.05 -10.14
C MET A 207 -1.73 -20.37 -10.88
N ARG A 208 -0.53 -20.61 -10.36
CA ARG A 208 0.75 -20.13 -10.90
C ARG A 208 1.30 -21.14 -11.89
N ASP A 209 0.81 -21.07 -13.13
CA ASP A 209 1.30 -21.93 -14.20
C ASP A 209 2.77 -21.60 -14.59
N SER A 210 3.39 -22.44 -15.41
CA SER A 210 4.79 -22.28 -15.82
C SER A 210 4.94 -21.15 -16.85
N GLY A 211 4.66 -19.90 -16.46
CA GLY A 211 4.82 -18.74 -17.32
C GLY A 211 4.40 -17.43 -16.66
N ALA A 212 3.18 -17.36 -16.13
CA ALA A 212 2.58 -16.11 -15.68
C ALA A 212 2.25 -16.14 -14.16
N GLY A 213 2.52 -15.03 -13.46
CA GLY A 213 2.27 -14.89 -12.02
C GLY A 213 3.36 -15.42 -11.08
N GLN A 214 4.50 -15.93 -11.56
CA GLN A 214 5.62 -16.34 -10.69
C GLN A 214 6.32 -15.15 -10.00
N ASP A 215 6.22 -13.98 -10.60
CA ASP A 215 6.76 -12.71 -10.13
C ASP A 215 6.02 -12.17 -8.90
N ILE A 216 4.77 -12.56 -8.69
CA ILE A 216 3.98 -12.15 -7.52
C ILE A 216 3.91 -13.21 -6.41
N GLY A 217 4.69 -14.29 -6.54
CA GLY A 217 4.85 -15.33 -5.52
C GLY A 217 4.18 -16.66 -5.87
N THR A 218 4.67 -17.76 -5.28
CA THR A 218 4.14 -19.12 -5.51
C THR A 218 3.57 -19.78 -4.25
N ASP A 219 3.52 -19.04 -3.16
CA ASP A 219 3.01 -19.44 -1.86
C ASP A 219 2.39 -18.21 -1.17
N LYS A 220 1.66 -18.46 -0.07
CA LYS A 220 0.97 -17.43 0.70
C LYS A 220 1.37 -17.50 2.17
N PRO A 221 1.46 -16.37 2.89
CA PRO A 221 1.93 -16.33 4.28
C PRO A 221 1.06 -17.12 5.26
N TYR A 222 -0.24 -17.27 4.95
CA TYR A 222 -1.24 -18.02 5.71
C TYR A 222 -1.31 -19.52 5.35
N ALA A 223 -0.64 -19.95 4.29
CA ALA A 223 -0.60 -21.33 3.82
C ALA A 223 0.85 -21.86 3.71
N PRO A 224 1.61 -21.91 4.82
CA PRO A 224 3.02 -22.27 4.78
C PRO A 224 3.24 -23.68 4.22
N GLY A 225 4.12 -23.80 3.23
CA GLY A 225 4.44 -25.08 2.58
C GLY A 225 3.46 -25.51 1.50
N VAL A 226 2.37 -24.77 1.27
CA VAL A 226 1.45 -24.97 0.15
C VAL A 226 1.91 -24.15 -1.04
N ARG A 227 1.97 -24.79 -2.21
CA ARG A 227 2.41 -24.18 -3.47
C ARG A 227 1.20 -23.94 -4.35
N LEU A 228 1.10 -22.78 -4.96
CA LEU A 228 0.01 -22.40 -5.87
C LEU A 228 0.22 -22.92 -7.31
N ASP A 229 1.06 -23.93 -7.53
CA ASP A 229 1.37 -24.47 -8.86
C ASP A 229 0.43 -25.60 -9.32
N SER A 230 -0.67 -25.81 -8.58
CA SER A 230 -1.71 -26.80 -8.88
C SER A 230 -3.06 -26.35 -8.30
N GLU A 231 -4.18 -26.86 -8.87
CA GLU A 231 -5.55 -26.58 -8.37
C GLU A 231 -5.71 -27.03 -6.91
N ASP A 232 -5.17 -28.21 -6.57
CA ASP A 232 -5.19 -28.73 -5.21
C ASP A 232 -4.43 -27.82 -4.23
N GLY A 233 -3.36 -27.17 -4.69
CA GLY A 233 -2.57 -26.23 -3.90
C GLY A 233 -3.28 -24.90 -3.68
N VAL A 234 -3.95 -24.39 -4.72
CA VAL A 234 -4.85 -23.22 -4.64
C VAL A 234 -5.96 -23.47 -3.62
N ALA A 235 -6.72 -24.55 -3.78
CA ALA A 235 -7.83 -24.88 -2.89
C ALA A 235 -7.38 -25.07 -1.42
N GLN A 236 -6.18 -25.64 -1.19
CA GLN A 236 -5.59 -25.74 0.15
C GLN A 236 -5.22 -24.38 0.73
N ALA A 237 -4.67 -23.48 -0.09
CA ALA A 237 -4.32 -22.13 0.35
C ALA A 237 -5.58 -21.30 0.65
N GLU A 238 -6.62 -21.41 -0.16
CA GLU A 238 -7.90 -20.74 0.06
C GLU A 238 -8.58 -21.22 1.34
N GLN A 239 -8.57 -22.54 1.57
CA GLN A 239 -9.10 -23.12 2.79
C GLN A 239 -8.31 -22.62 4.02
N ALA A 240 -6.98 -22.54 3.91
CA ALA A 240 -6.13 -22.03 4.99
C ALA A 240 -6.40 -20.53 5.27
N GLY A 241 -6.53 -19.71 4.23
CA GLY A 241 -6.86 -18.28 4.35
C GLY A 241 -8.23 -18.07 4.98
N THR A 242 -9.25 -18.78 4.48
CA THR A 242 -10.62 -18.76 5.02
C THR A 242 -10.65 -19.15 6.50
N ALA A 243 -9.95 -20.23 6.85
CA ALA A 243 -9.86 -20.71 8.22
C ALA A 243 -9.12 -19.72 9.14
N ASP A 244 -8.03 -19.11 8.70
CA ASP A 244 -7.26 -18.15 9.51
C ASP A 244 -7.98 -16.81 9.69
N ILE A 245 -8.76 -16.37 8.68
CA ILE A 245 -9.59 -15.16 8.82
C ILE A 245 -10.66 -15.37 9.90
N CYS A 246 -11.37 -16.51 9.86
CA CYS A 246 -12.59 -16.72 10.66
C CYS A 246 -12.43 -17.59 11.91
N ARG A 247 -11.24 -18.13 12.20
CA ARG A 247 -11.00 -18.79 13.50
C ARG A 247 -11.09 -17.78 14.66
N PRO A 248 -11.34 -18.24 15.90
CA PRO A 248 -11.13 -17.42 17.08
C PRO A 248 -9.73 -16.80 17.08
N THR A 249 -9.63 -15.50 17.41
CA THR A 249 -8.41 -14.69 17.38
C THR A 249 -7.76 -14.51 15.99
N GLY A 250 -8.47 -14.90 14.93
CA GLY A 250 -8.07 -14.75 13.53
C GLY A 250 -8.05 -13.30 13.04
N VAL A 251 -7.85 -13.10 11.74
CA VAL A 251 -7.75 -11.74 11.14
C VAL A 251 -9.00 -10.90 11.43
N ALA A 252 -10.20 -11.49 11.35
CA ALA A 252 -11.45 -10.78 11.62
C ALA A 252 -11.52 -10.29 13.09
N ASP A 253 -11.08 -11.11 14.04
CA ASP A 253 -11.05 -10.72 15.45
C ASP A 253 -9.93 -9.72 15.76
N GLN A 254 -8.79 -9.82 15.07
CA GLN A 254 -7.70 -8.85 15.19
C GLN A 254 -8.12 -7.46 14.68
N LEU A 255 -8.83 -7.38 13.56
CA LEU A 255 -9.43 -6.14 13.06
C LEU A 255 -10.36 -5.53 14.10
N ARG A 256 -11.30 -6.33 14.61
CA ARG A 256 -12.30 -5.85 15.58
C ARG A 256 -11.66 -5.42 16.90
N SER A 257 -10.75 -6.23 17.44
CA SER A 257 -9.99 -5.89 18.65
C SER A 257 -9.08 -4.68 18.49
N SER A 258 -8.72 -4.33 17.25
CA SER A 258 -7.98 -3.11 16.92
C SER A 258 -8.91 -1.90 16.69
N GLY A 259 -10.20 -2.00 16.99
CA GLY A 259 -11.18 -0.93 16.81
C GLY A 259 -11.49 -0.63 15.34
N VAL A 260 -11.28 -1.59 14.43
CA VAL A 260 -11.52 -1.39 12.99
C VAL A 260 -12.93 -1.83 12.61
N THR A 261 -13.78 -0.86 12.27
CA THR A 261 -15.11 -1.10 11.69
C THR A 261 -14.99 -1.51 10.23
N LEU A 262 -15.63 -2.61 9.84
CA LEU A 262 -15.69 -3.05 8.44
C LEU A 262 -16.99 -2.58 7.77
N LEU A 263 -16.85 -1.87 6.66
CA LEU A 263 -17.94 -1.48 5.77
C LEU A 263 -17.75 -2.23 4.44
N GLY A 264 -18.43 -3.37 4.30
CA GLY A 264 -18.31 -4.23 3.12
C GLY A 264 -19.27 -3.83 2.02
N LEU A 265 -18.76 -3.65 0.81
CA LEU A 265 -19.50 -3.21 -0.38
C LEU A 265 -19.31 -4.24 -1.49
N GLY A 266 -20.33 -5.06 -1.71
CA GLY A 266 -20.31 -6.12 -2.71
C GLY A 266 -20.94 -5.68 -4.02
N LEU A 267 -20.17 -5.67 -5.11
CA LEU A 267 -20.59 -5.24 -6.45
C LEU A 267 -21.01 -6.46 -7.30
N SER A 268 -22.27 -6.59 -7.68
CA SER A 268 -22.78 -7.75 -8.42
C SER A 268 -23.64 -7.35 -9.61
N ASP A 269 -23.53 -8.07 -10.71
CA ASP A 269 -24.46 -8.00 -11.86
C ASP A 269 -25.56 -9.09 -11.76
N GLY A 270 -25.67 -9.78 -10.62
CA GLY A 270 -26.62 -10.86 -10.35
C GLY A 270 -26.01 -12.25 -10.19
N GLY A 271 -24.67 -12.40 -10.26
CA GLY A 271 -23.97 -13.69 -10.18
C GLY A 271 -22.94 -13.90 -9.06
N ALA A 272 -22.51 -12.85 -8.34
CA ALA A 272 -21.41 -12.94 -7.36
C ALA A 272 -21.84 -13.53 -6.00
N ASP A 273 -20.97 -14.34 -5.38
CA ASP A 273 -21.15 -14.87 -4.02
C ASP A 273 -20.43 -13.98 -2.98
N PHE A 274 -21.20 -13.28 -2.15
CA PHE A 274 -20.69 -12.47 -1.03
C PHE A 274 -20.81 -13.16 0.33
N THR A 275 -21.14 -14.45 0.39
CA THR A 275 -21.37 -15.17 1.64
C THR A 275 -20.17 -15.04 2.58
N PHE A 276 -18.95 -15.23 2.06
CA PHE A 276 -17.74 -15.12 2.86
C PHE A 276 -17.46 -13.69 3.33
N MET A 277 -17.59 -12.69 2.44
CA MET A 277 -17.43 -11.28 2.79
C MET A 277 -18.44 -10.83 3.87
N ARG A 278 -19.71 -11.21 3.72
CA ARG A 278 -20.77 -10.96 4.73
C ARG A 278 -20.43 -11.57 6.09
N ARG A 279 -19.87 -12.79 6.06
CA ARG A 279 -19.42 -13.52 7.25
C ARG A 279 -18.29 -12.77 7.96
N ILE A 280 -17.29 -12.26 7.22
CA ILE A 280 -16.18 -11.48 7.79
C ILE A 280 -16.68 -10.17 8.38
N VAL A 281 -17.55 -9.46 7.67
CA VAL A 281 -18.02 -8.14 8.08
C VAL A 281 -18.94 -8.22 9.30
N GLY A 282 -19.97 -9.07 9.25
CA GLY A 282 -21.04 -9.10 10.27
C GLY A 282 -21.04 -10.32 11.20
N GLY A 283 -20.15 -11.30 11.01
CA GLY A 283 -20.20 -12.60 11.69
C GLY A 283 -19.46 -12.70 13.01
N GLY A 284 -19.01 -11.61 13.62
CA GLY A 284 -18.22 -11.64 14.85
C GLY A 284 -19.04 -12.00 16.09
N GLY A 285 -18.63 -13.03 16.82
CA GLY A 285 -19.24 -13.41 18.11
C GLY A 285 -20.77 -13.48 18.09
N THR A 286 -21.45 -12.68 18.91
CA THR A 286 -22.91 -12.66 19.00
C THR A 286 -23.60 -12.06 17.78
N ASN A 287 -22.88 -11.30 16.95
CA ASN A 287 -23.45 -10.63 15.78
C ASN A 287 -23.80 -11.61 14.66
N ALA A 288 -23.16 -12.78 14.59
CA ALA A 288 -23.44 -13.79 13.58
C ALA A 288 -24.93 -14.18 13.54
N ALA A 289 -25.51 -14.45 14.70
CA ALA A 289 -26.92 -14.80 14.83
C ALA A 289 -27.84 -13.62 14.52
N ALA A 290 -27.49 -12.42 14.97
CA ALA A 290 -28.26 -11.20 14.71
C ALA A 290 -28.32 -10.86 13.21
N ASN A 291 -27.20 -11.08 12.49
CA ASN A 291 -27.05 -10.78 11.08
C ASN A 291 -27.42 -11.95 10.15
N GLY A 292 -27.81 -13.10 10.70
CA GLY A 292 -28.17 -14.29 9.93
C GLY A 292 -27.03 -14.86 9.07
N VAL A 293 -25.79 -14.79 9.57
CA VAL A 293 -24.58 -15.29 8.90
C VAL A 293 -23.86 -16.32 9.77
N GLU A 294 -22.96 -17.11 9.19
CA GLU A 294 -22.08 -17.98 9.96
C GLU A 294 -21.10 -17.17 10.83
N SER A 295 -20.61 -17.75 11.93
CA SER A 295 -19.66 -17.07 12.81
C SER A 295 -18.28 -16.92 12.15
N CYS A 296 -17.63 -15.78 12.33
CA CYS A 296 -16.28 -15.49 11.88
C CYS A 296 -15.55 -14.74 12.99
N GLY A 297 -14.85 -15.51 13.82
CA GLY A 297 -14.27 -15.05 15.07
C GLY A 297 -15.29 -14.89 16.21
N ASP A 298 -14.77 -14.62 17.41
CA ASP A 298 -15.55 -14.52 18.66
C ASP A 298 -15.75 -13.07 19.13
N VAL A 299 -15.05 -12.10 18.54
CA VAL A 299 -15.14 -10.69 18.90
C VAL A 299 -16.32 -10.05 18.17
N SER A 300 -17.19 -9.37 18.91
CA SER A 300 -18.44 -8.80 18.35
C SER A 300 -18.32 -7.31 18.01
N SER A 301 -17.56 -6.52 18.77
CA SER A 301 -17.42 -5.07 18.54
C SER A 301 -16.02 -4.72 17.98
N PRO A 302 -15.93 -3.74 17.06
CA PRO A 302 -17.03 -3.03 16.43
C PRO A 302 -17.82 -3.92 15.48
N THR A 303 -19.11 -3.63 15.39
CA THR A 303 -20.00 -4.31 14.43
C THR A 303 -19.65 -3.83 13.02
N GLY A 304 -19.68 -4.71 12.03
CA GLY A 304 -19.54 -4.33 10.62
C GLY A 304 -20.89 -4.22 9.92
N SER A 305 -20.93 -3.52 8.78
CA SER A 305 -22.12 -3.41 7.92
C SER A 305 -21.79 -3.85 6.50
N PHE A 306 -22.62 -4.72 5.93
CA PHE A 306 -22.47 -5.19 4.55
C PHE A 306 -23.59 -4.67 3.65
N TYR A 307 -23.23 -4.14 2.50
CA TYR A 307 -24.12 -3.55 1.51
C TYR A 307 -23.97 -4.28 0.17
N PRO A 308 -24.96 -5.11 -0.24
CA PRO A 308 -25.00 -5.67 -1.58
C PRO A 308 -25.43 -4.59 -2.57
N VAL A 309 -24.79 -4.55 -3.73
CA VAL A 309 -25.05 -3.55 -4.76
C VAL A 309 -25.17 -4.23 -6.11
N SER A 310 -26.29 -3.99 -6.79
CA SER A 310 -26.58 -4.54 -8.13
C SER A 310 -26.23 -3.61 -9.30
N ASP A 311 -26.19 -2.30 -9.06
CA ASP A 311 -26.06 -1.27 -10.09
C ASP A 311 -25.63 0.07 -9.48
N ILE A 312 -25.18 1.02 -10.31
CA ILE A 312 -24.66 2.33 -9.88
C ILE A 312 -25.70 3.11 -9.05
N ASP A 313 -26.99 3.04 -9.39
CA ASP A 313 -28.01 3.85 -8.71
C ASP A 313 -28.31 3.24 -7.34
N SER A 314 -28.39 1.91 -7.24
CA SER A 314 -28.45 1.17 -5.96
C SER A 314 -27.20 1.38 -5.11
N LEU A 315 -26.03 1.52 -5.74
CA LEU A 315 -24.74 1.80 -5.09
C LEU A 315 -24.78 3.17 -4.44
N LEU A 316 -25.21 4.19 -5.18
CA LEU A 316 -25.35 5.56 -4.67
C LEU A 316 -26.37 5.62 -3.53
N MET A 317 -27.51 4.93 -3.66
CA MET A 317 -28.51 4.83 -2.58
C MET A 317 -27.98 4.12 -1.34
N ALA A 318 -27.20 3.04 -1.50
CA ALA A 318 -26.55 2.35 -0.38
C ALA A 318 -25.52 3.25 0.30
N PHE A 319 -24.70 3.97 -0.47
CA PHE A 319 -23.73 4.92 0.07
C PHE A 319 -24.34 6.15 0.71
N ASP A 320 -25.48 6.59 0.21
CA ASP A 320 -26.21 7.66 0.82
C ASP A 320 -26.84 7.20 2.14
N SER A 321 -27.32 5.96 2.25
CA SER A 321 -27.65 5.37 3.56
C SER A 321 -26.45 5.24 4.51
N ILE A 322 -25.22 5.28 3.95
CA ILE A 322 -23.97 5.29 4.70
C ILE A 322 -23.57 6.72 5.14
N SER A 323 -24.26 7.76 4.70
CA SER A 323 -23.81 9.13 4.97
C SER A 323 -24.23 9.61 6.37
N ALA A 324 -23.26 9.46 7.28
CA ALA A 324 -23.03 10.17 8.53
C ALA A 324 -23.53 9.56 9.85
N ALA A 325 -22.65 9.64 10.84
CA ALA A 325 -22.96 9.44 12.24
C ALA A 325 -24.00 10.44 12.70
N GLY A 326 -25.11 9.99 13.30
CA GLY A 326 -26.07 10.92 13.91
C GLY A 326 -26.92 11.73 12.92
N THR A 327 -26.91 11.41 11.62
CA THR A 327 -27.88 11.94 10.66
C THR A 327 -29.07 11.00 10.53
N THR A 328 -30.26 11.58 10.39
CA THR A 328 -31.47 10.80 10.13
C THR A 328 -31.49 10.46 8.65
N VAL A 329 -31.31 9.18 8.29
CA VAL A 329 -31.67 8.73 6.95
C VAL A 329 -33.09 8.19 7.00
N ARG A 330 -34.05 8.97 6.51
CA ARG A 330 -35.41 8.48 6.29
C ARG A 330 -35.51 7.97 4.86
N SER A 331 -35.59 6.66 4.71
CA SER A 331 -35.80 6.01 3.42
C SER A 331 -37.29 5.78 3.18
N ASP A 332 -37.87 6.55 2.26
CA ASP A 332 -39.26 6.43 1.83
C ASP A 332 -39.32 5.83 0.41
N SER A 333 -40.41 5.12 0.08
CA SER A 333 -40.72 4.74 -1.29
C SER A 333 -42.03 5.39 -1.70
N VAL A 334 -41.97 6.35 -2.63
CA VAL A 334 -43.12 7.14 -3.09
C VAL A 334 -43.52 6.75 -4.50
N SER A 335 -44.81 6.90 -4.83
CA SER A 335 -45.30 6.56 -6.18
C SER A 335 -44.91 7.64 -7.19
N VAL A 336 -44.62 7.27 -8.44
CA VAL A 336 -44.42 8.27 -9.51
C VAL A 336 -45.77 8.89 -9.89
N CYS A 337 -45.89 10.21 -9.76
CA CYS A 337 -47.10 10.93 -10.14
C CYS A 337 -47.24 11.05 -11.66
N GLN A 338 -48.46 10.93 -12.17
CA GLN A 338 -48.73 10.88 -13.61
C GLN A 338 -49.30 12.21 -14.10
N GLY A 339 -48.61 12.89 -15.03
CA GLY A 339 -49.04 14.15 -15.67
C GLY A 339 -49.00 15.42 -14.79
N GLY A 340 -48.98 15.27 -13.46
CA GLY A 340 -48.86 16.36 -12.49
C GLY A 340 -48.70 15.83 -11.06
N ALA A 341 -48.46 16.71 -10.08
CA ALA A 341 -48.27 16.32 -8.68
C ALA A 341 -49.51 15.62 -8.09
N CYS A 342 -49.27 14.63 -7.22
CA CYS A 342 -50.26 13.75 -6.62
C CYS A 342 -49.91 13.49 -5.15
N ALA A 343 -50.90 13.23 -4.30
CA ALA A 343 -50.67 13.08 -2.86
C ALA A 343 -49.86 11.81 -2.54
N GLU A 344 -50.07 10.73 -3.29
CA GLU A 344 -49.41 9.42 -3.11
C GLU A 344 -47.94 9.40 -3.55
N GLY A 345 -47.48 10.43 -4.25
CA GLY A 345 -46.11 10.58 -4.73
C GLY A 345 -45.35 11.73 -4.08
N GLU A 346 -45.91 12.34 -3.03
CA GLU A 346 -45.24 13.39 -2.25
C GLU A 346 -44.49 12.79 -1.05
N SER A 347 -43.17 13.01 -0.99
CA SER A 347 -42.39 12.86 0.24
C SER A 347 -42.35 14.20 0.99
N SER A 348 -42.73 14.20 2.27
CA SER A 348 -42.86 15.43 3.07
C SER A 348 -41.98 15.39 4.32
N PHE A 349 -41.40 16.51 4.69
CA PHE A 349 -40.60 16.65 5.92
C PHE A 349 -40.73 18.07 6.50
N VAL A 350 -40.53 18.19 7.81
CA VAL A 350 -40.65 19.46 8.53
C VAL A 350 -39.30 19.86 9.09
N VAL A 351 -38.83 21.05 8.70
CA VAL A 351 -37.57 21.61 9.20
C VAL A 351 -37.83 22.85 10.06
N ASP A 352 -36.92 23.12 10.98
CA ASP A 352 -36.86 24.35 11.77
C ASP A 352 -35.40 24.73 12.06
N GLY A 353 -35.17 25.73 12.92
CA GLY A 353 -33.84 26.22 13.28
C GLY A 353 -32.92 25.21 13.99
N SER A 354 -33.36 23.98 14.27
CA SER A 354 -32.50 22.90 14.78
C SER A 354 -31.70 22.18 13.68
N LEU A 355 -32.03 22.43 12.41
CA LEU A 355 -31.39 21.84 11.22
C LEU A 355 -30.66 22.93 10.43
N GLN A 356 -29.50 22.59 9.85
CA GLN A 356 -28.72 23.52 9.02
C GLN A 356 -28.74 23.16 7.53
N ASP A 357 -28.85 21.87 7.25
CA ASP A 357 -28.86 21.32 5.91
C ASP A 357 -29.88 20.19 5.80
N VAL A 358 -30.38 20.00 4.57
CA VAL A 358 -31.12 18.82 4.17
C VAL A 358 -30.49 18.28 2.90
N HIS A 359 -30.16 16.99 2.91
CA HIS A 359 -29.74 16.28 1.72
C HIS A 359 -30.82 15.27 1.32
N VAL A 360 -31.08 15.16 0.03
CA VAL A 360 -32.00 14.18 -0.53
C VAL A 360 -31.29 13.46 -1.65
N LEU A 361 -31.25 12.14 -1.59
CA LEU A 361 -30.93 11.30 -2.73
C LEU A 361 -32.17 10.49 -3.10
N ALA A 362 -32.59 10.58 -4.36
CA ALA A 362 -33.75 9.85 -4.84
C ALA A 362 -33.38 9.07 -6.10
N SER A 363 -33.82 7.82 -6.17
CA SER A 363 -33.56 6.93 -7.30
C SER A 363 -34.83 6.20 -7.75
N SER A 364 -35.03 6.09 -9.08
CA SER A 364 -36.14 5.38 -9.70
C SER A 364 -35.69 4.25 -10.62
N ASP A 365 -36.58 3.30 -10.89
CA ASP A 365 -36.33 2.25 -11.90
C ASP A 365 -36.50 2.77 -13.34
N VAL A 366 -37.15 3.93 -13.50
CA VAL A 366 -37.48 4.56 -14.78
C VAL A 366 -36.78 5.89 -14.99
N ASP A 367 -36.45 6.18 -16.25
CA ASP A 367 -35.84 7.45 -16.69
C ASP A 367 -36.89 8.52 -17.04
N GLY A 368 -36.43 9.78 -17.11
CA GLY A 368 -37.19 10.89 -17.69
C GLY A 368 -38.24 11.50 -16.76
N LEU A 369 -38.09 11.31 -15.45
CA LEU A 369 -38.94 11.95 -14.44
C LEU A 369 -38.53 13.41 -14.24
N GLU A 370 -39.51 14.25 -13.94
CA GLU A 370 -39.32 15.61 -13.43
C GLU A 370 -39.54 15.61 -11.91
N ALA A 371 -38.61 16.20 -11.16
CA ALA A 371 -38.80 16.41 -9.72
C ALA A 371 -39.29 17.84 -9.44
N ARG A 372 -40.21 17.97 -8.48
CA ARG A 372 -40.74 19.26 -8.01
C ARG A 372 -40.64 19.34 -6.50
N LEU A 373 -39.88 20.32 -6.03
CA LEU A 373 -39.71 20.64 -4.61
C LEU A 373 -40.54 21.87 -4.25
N TYR A 374 -41.38 21.76 -3.22
CA TYR A 374 -42.24 22.83 -2.73
C TYR A 374 -41.69 23.40 -1.43
N PRO A 375 -41.24 24.67 -1.42
CA PRO A 375 -40.86 25.36 -0.18
C PRO A 375 -42.03 25.57 0.79
N PRO A 376 -41.76 25.82 2.08
CA PRO A 376 -42.79 26.06 3.08
C PRO A 376 -43.74 27.19 2.69
N GLY A 377 -45.04 26.88 2.64
CA GLY A 377 -46.10 27.84 2.30
C GLY A 377 -46.13 28.30 0.84
N ALA A 378 -45.25 27.79 -0.03
CA ALA A 378 -45.21 28.13 -1.44
C ALA A 378 -46.17 27.26 -2.26
N SER A 379 -46.86 27.88 -3.23
CA SER A 379 -47.67 27.16 -4.23
C SER A 379 -46.89 26.78 -5.48
N ASP A 380 -45.85 27.56 -5.81
CA ASP A 380 -45.01 27.33 -6.97
C ASP A 380 -43.79 26.48 -6.58
N PRO A 381 -43.51 25.38 -7.31
CA PRO A 381 -42.37 24.51 -7.00
C PRO A 381 -41.08 24.98 -7.68
N ILE A 382 -39.95 24.57 -7.09
CA ILE A 382 -38.66 24.51 -7.76
C ILE A 382 -38.69 23.26 -8.66
N VAL A 383 -38.65 23.48 -9.98
CA VAL A 383 -38.68 22.41 -10.99
C VAL A 383 -37.25 21.96 -11.28
N MET A 384 -36.99 20.66 -11.12
CA MET A 384 -35.68 20.04 -11.25
C MET A 384 -35.66 19.12 -12.47
N SER A 385 -35.45 19.71 -13.65
CA SER A 385 -35.35 18.96 -14.90
C SER A 385 -34.00 18.27 -15.06
N GLN A 386 -33.96 17.19 -15.84
CA GLN A 386 -32.74 16.43 -16.17
C GLN A 386 -31.79 17.25 -17.05
N THR A 387 -30.97 18.06 -16.40
CA THR A 387 -29.94 18.90 -17.03
C THR A 387 -28.57 18.40 -16.61
N THR A 388 -27.57 18.61 -17.46
CA THR A 388 -26.21 18.13 -17.19
C THR A 388 -25.49 19.04 -16.21
N GLY A 389 -25.01 18.46 -15.10
CA GLY A 389 -24.23 19.13 -14.07
C GLY A 389 -25.08 19.88 -13.02
N PRO A 390 -24.44 20.34 -11.93
CA PRO A 390 -25.13 20.90 -10.78
C PRO A 390 -25.85 22.20 -11.14
N GLN A 391 -27.09 22.31 -10.67
CA GLN A 391 -27.95 23.48 -10.78
C GLN A 391 -28.19 24.08 -9.39
N THR A 392 -28.57 25.37 -9.35
CA THR A 392 -28.97 26.02 -8.11
C THR A 392 -30.15 26.96 -8.37
N ALA A 393 -31.19 26.84 -7.56
CA ALA A 393 -32.38 27.67 -7.60
C ALA A 393 -32.87 27.96 -6.18
N ASP A 394 -33.08 29.24 -5.83
CA ASP A 394 -33.63 29.67 -4.54
C ASP A 394 -32.97 29.03 -3.29
N GLY A 395 -31.65 28.90 -3.32
CA GLY A 395 -30.88 28.32 -2.21
C GLY A 395 -30.90 26.78 -2.15
N VAL A 396 -31.48 26.13 -3.15
CA VAL A 396 -31.49 24.68 -3.33
C VAL A 396 -30.56 24.31 -4.50
N SER A 397 -29.54 23.50 -4.23
CA SER A 397 -28.72 22.89 -5.28
C SER A 397 -29.24 21.50 -5.62
N TYR A 398 -29.21 21.13 -6.89
CA TYR A 398 -29.61 19.80 -7.32
C TYR A 398 -28.81 19.34 -8.52
N GLU A 399 -28.63 18.03 -8.66
CA GLU A 399 -27.95 17.39 -9.77
C GLU A 399 -28.57 16.03 -10.08
N TRP A 400 -28.86 15.78 -11.35
CA TRP A 400 -29.18 14.43 -11.81
C TRP A 400 -27.87 13.69 -12.08
N LEU A 401 -27.45 12.87 -11.10
CA LEU A 401 -26.22 12.06 -11.18
C LEU A 401 -26.31 11.01 -12.29
N THR A 402 -27.51 10.49 -12.51
CA THR A 402 -27.90 9.65 -13.65
C THR A 402 -29.27 10.09 -14.16
N GLY A 403 -29.79 9.47 -15.23
CA GLY A 403 -31.16 9.71 -15.70
C GLY A 403 -32.26 9.28 -14.71
N ARG A 404 -31.86 8.56 -13.65
CA ARG A 404 -32.74 7.95 -12.65
C ARG A 404 -32.47 8.42 -11.22
N THR A 405 -31.28 8.95 -10.95
CA THR A 405 -30.87 9.37 -9.62
C THR A 405 -30.69 10.88 -9.53
N LEU A 406 -31.46 11.50 -8.64
CA LEU A 406 -31.44 12.92 -8.33
C LEU A 406 -30.84 13.13 -6.93
N GLN A 407 -29.86 14.02 -6.87
CA GLN A 407 -29.36 14.60 -5.64
C GLN A 407 -29.94 16.01 -5.46
N VAL A 408 -30.36 16.33 -4.24
CA VAL A 408 -30.83 17.67 -3.83
C VAL A 408 -30.20 18.04 -2.49
N ASP A 409 -29.63 19.23 -2.41
CA ASP A 409 -29.04 19.80 -1.20
C ASP A 409 -29.71 21.15 -0.91
N LEU A 410 -30.21 21.31 0.32
CA LEU A 410 -30.82 22.54 0.82
C LEU A 410 -29.96 23.06 1.97
N ALA A 411 -29.65 24.37 1.96
CA ALA A 411 -28.91 25.02 3.03
C ALA A 411 -29.75 26.13 3.69
N ALA A 412 -29.87 26.09 5.01
CA ALA A 412 -30.70 27.01 5.78
C ALA A 412 -30.30 28.49 5.63
N ASP A 413 -29.01 28.76 5.42
CA ASP A 413 -28.46 30.11 5.24
C ASP A 413 -28.76 30.73 3.86
N SER A 414 -29.07 29.88 2.90
CA SER A 414 -29.22 30.23 1.49
C SER A 414 -30.69 30.16 1.02
N ALA A 415 -31.52 29.36 1.70
CA ALA A 415 -32.94 29.23 1.40
C ALA A 415 -33.72 30.49 1.88
N PRO A 416 -34.55 31.11 1.03
CA PRO A 416 -35.33 32.30 1.40
C PRO A 416 -36.44 32.00 2.42
N THR A 417 -36.91 30.76 2.47
CA THR A 417 -37.88 30.22 3.44
C THR A 417 -37.36 28.88 3.93
N TRP A 418 -36.99 28.78 5.21
CA TRP A 418 -36.48 27.55 5.81
C TRP A 418 -37.55 26.83 6.63
N ASP A 419 -38.05 27.48 7.68
CA ASP A 419 -38.94 26.87 8.67
C ASP A 419 -40.28 26.44 8.06
N GLY A 420 -40.63 25.16 8.26
CA GLY A 420 -41.93 24.59 7.91
C GLY A 420 -41.86 23.32 7.08
N GLN A 421 -42.99 22.99 6.43
CA GLN A 421 -43.14 21.76 5.66
C GLN A 421 -42.56 21.92 4.25
N TRP A 422 -41.58 21.09 3.91
CA TRP A 422 -41.10 20.88 2.56
C TRP A 422 -41.74 19.62 1.95
N ARG A 423 -42.01 19.65 0.65
CA ARG A 423 -42.61 18.51 -0.07
C ARG A 423 -41.89 18.28 -1.40
N LEU A 424 -41.51 17.04 -1.67
CA LEU A 424 -40.86 16.62 -2.91
C LEU A 424 -41.76 15.64 -3.65
N SER A 425 -41.93 15.82 -4.95
CA SER A 425 -42.70 14.92 -5.82
C SER A 425 -41.96 14.62 -7.11
N PHE A 426 -42.16 13.40 -7.63
CA PHE A 426 -41.62 12.95 -8.91
C PHE A 426 -42.75 12.72 -9.90
N ILE A 427 -42.63 13.27 -11.10
CA ILE A 427 -43.70 13.35 -12.09
C ILE A 427 -43.22 12.80 -13.43
N ASP A 428 -43.98 11.86 -13.98
CA ASP A 428 -43.92 11.51 -15.41
C ASP A 428 -44.97 12.32 -16.18
N GLU A 429 -44.52 13.37 -16.86
CA GLU A 429 -45.38 14.24 -17.66
C GLU A 429 -46.11 13.50 -18.78
N GLN A 430 -45.55 12.38 -19.26
CA GLN A 430 -46.13 11.59 -20.35
C GLN A 430 -47.10 10.51 -19.86
N SER A 431 -47.19 10.30 -18.54
CA SER A 431 -48.09 9.33 -17.91
C SER A 431 -47.91 7.89 -18.41
N ARG A 432 -46.67 7.39 -18.45
CA ARG A 432 -46.28 6.07 -18.98
C ARG A 432 -45.74 5.12 -17.91
N THR A 433 -45.42 5.61 -16.72
CA THR A 433 -44.76 4.85 -15.64
C THR A 433 -45.70 4.60 -14.46
N GLU A 434 -46.97 4.33 -14.74
CA GLU A 434 -47.97 4.04 -13.69
C GLU A 434 -47.57 2.79 -12.88
N GLY A 435 -47.58 2.93 -11.55
CA GLY A 435 -47.21 1.85 -10.62
C GLY A 435 -45.72 1.78 -10.28
N GLU A 436 -44.87 2.55 -10.98
CA GLU A 436 -43.46 2.69 -10.67
C GLU A 436 -43.24 3.54 -9.42
N LYS A 437 -42.11 3.31 -8.74
CA LYS A 437 -41.76 3.97 -7.49
C LYS A 437 -40.42 4.69 -7.57
N VAL A 438 -40.27 5.67 -6.68
CA VAL A 438 -39.01 6.36 -6.41
C VAL A 438 -38.64 6.09 -4.97
N ASN A 439 -37.43 5.60 -4.75
CA ASN A 439 -36.86 5.43 -3.43
C ASN A 439 -36.13 6.72 -3.06
N VAL A 440 -36.48 7.33 -1.92
CA VAL A 440 -35.96 8.61 -1.46
C VAL A 440 -35.27 8.40 -0.13
N ASN A 441 -33.98 8.66 -0.08
CA ASN A 441 -33.25 8.83 1.15
C ASN A 441 -33.21 10.32 1.50
N LEU A 442 -33.84 10.68 2.61
CA LEU A 442 -33.84 12.02 3.16
C LEU A 442 -32.91 12.08 4.36
N HIS A 443 -31.91 12.95 4.28
CA HIS A 443 -30.97 13.27 5.35
C HIS A 443 -31.36 14.58 6.01
N LEU A 444 -31.73 14.47 7.28
CA LEU A 444 -31.95 15.63 8.13
C LEU A 444 -30.78 15.71 9.12
N SER A 445 -29.89 16.65 8.86
CA SER A 445 -28.66 16.83 9.63
C SER A 445 -28.85 17.91 10.69
N SER A 446 -28.83 17.49 11.95
CA SER A 446 -28.62 18.42 13.06
C SER A 446 -27.18 18.23 13.54
N PRO A 447 -26.35 19.27 13.55
CA PRO A 447 -25.00 19.15 14.09
C PRO A 447 -25.01 19.15 15.62
N LEU A 448 -26.18 19.20 16.26
CA LEU A 448 -26.28 19.26 17.71
C LEU A 448 -25.76 17.99 18.37
N THR A 449 -24.80 18.13 19.27
CA THR A 449 -24.22 17.01 20.03
C THR A 449 -24.36 17.25 21.53
N LEU A 450 -24.75 16.24 22.29
CA LEU A 450 -24.71 16.28 23.75
C LEU A 450 -23.30 15.96 24.24
N ALA A 451 -22.73 16.82 25.07
CA ALA A 451 -21.40 16.62 25.65
C ALA A 451 -21.45 16.62 27.17
N TRP A 452 -20.79 15.63 27.79
CA TRP A 452 -20.38 15.70 29.19
C TRP A 452 -19.09 16.50 29.26
N GLN A 453 -19.14 17.72 29.80
CA GLN A 453 -17.98 18.60 29.93
C GLN A 453 -16.94 17.99 30.87
N ASP A 454 -15.67 17.97 30.43
CA ASP A 454 -14.53 17.47 31.21
C ASP A 454 -14.56 15.96 31.51
N LEU A 455 -15.36 15.17 30.78
CA LEU A 455 -15.46 13.71 30.93
C LEU A 455 -14.08 13.02 30.89
N ALA A 456 -13.21 13.43 29.96
CA ALA A 456 -11.86 12.86 29.81
C ALA A 456 -10.96 13.02 31.06
N THR A 457 -11.28 13.98 31.95
CA THR A 457 -10.57 14.21 33.21
C THR A 457 -11.37 13.82 34.44
N THR A 458 -12.61 13.38 34.25
CA THR A 458 -13.50 12.98 35.34
C THR A 458 -13.14 11.58 35.81
N GLU A 459 -12.80 11.42 37.09
CA GLU A 459 -12.59 10.10 37.67
C GLU A 459 -13.94 9.42 37.90
N LEU A 460 -14.18 8.32 37.18
CA LEU A 460 -15.34 7.45 37.42
C LEU A 460 -14.92 6.31 38.34
N ARG A 461 -15.64 6.14 39.45
CA ARG A 461 -15.40 5.09 40.46
C ARG A 461 -16.64 4.26 40.69
N GLN A 462 -16.48 2.94 40.73
CA GLN A 462 -17.58 2.03 40.96
C GLN A 462 -18.27 2.29 42.30
N GLY A 463 -19.60 2.43 42.29
CA GLY A 463 -20.41 2.62 43.49
C GLY A 463 -20.40 4.05 44.05
N GLU A 464 -19.80 5.01 43.36
CA GLU A 464 -19.76 6.43 43.72
C GLU A 464 -20.66 7.27 42.81
N THR A 465 -20.99 8.48 43.25
CA THR A 465 -21.74 9.47 42.45
C THR A 465 -20.79 10.58 42.05
N VAL A 466 -20.77 10.91 40.76
CA VAL A 466 -20.10 12.11 40.26
C VAL A 466 -21.05 13.28 40.47
N ASP A 467 -20.68 14.19 41.35
CA ASP A 467 -21.45 15.40 41.65
C ASP A 467 -21.15 16.53 40.64
N ASP A 468 -22.11 17.42 40.45
CA ASP A 468 -21.97 18.66 39.64
C ASP A 468 -21.53 18.44 38.17
N VAL A 469 -21.97 17.34 37.55
CA VAL A 469 -21.72 17.06 36.12
C VAL A 469 -22.41 18.10 35.25
N ARG A 470 -21.67 18.69 34.31
CA ARG A 470 -22.23 19.61 33.31
C ARG A 470 -22.42 18.91 31.99
N LEU A 471 -23.68 18.63 31.66
CA LEU A 471 -24.09 18.24 30.32
C LEU A 471 -24.40 19.51 29.53
N ALA A 472 -23.93 19.61 28.29
CA ALA A 472 -24.20 20.76 27.43
C ALA A 472 -24.52 20.30 26.02
N LEU A 473 -25.49 20.98 25.41
CA LEU A 473 -25.74 20.84 23.98
C LEU A 473 -24.78 21.74 23.22
N LEU A 474 -23.98 21.17 22.32
CA LEU A 474 -23.02 21.88 21.48
C LEU A 474 -23.52 21.98 20.05
N ASP A 475 -23.03 22.97 19.30
CA ASP A 475 -23.37 23.18 17.89
C ASP A 475 -22.71 22.18 16.94
N HIS A 476 -21.68 21.46 17.40
CA HIS A 476 -21.03 20.28 16.81
C HIS A 476 -20.10 19.66 17.86
N ALA A 477 -19.50 18.50 17.54
CA ALA A 477 -18.52 17.85 18.39
C ALA A 477 -17.34 18.80 18.71
N GLY A 478 -17.07 19.06 19.99
CA GLY A 478 -16.03 20.02 20.42
C GLY A 478 -16.35 21.50 20.16
N GLY A 479 -17.57 21.79 19.69
CA GLY A 479 -18.05 23.12 19.35
C GLY A 479 -18.47 23.96 20.56
N ARG A 480 -19.26 25.01 20.31
CA ARG A 480 -19.72 25.95 21.35
C ARG A 480 -21.08 25.53 21.92
N PRO A 481 -21.36 25.82 23.20
CA PRO A 481 -22.68 25.62 23.76
C PRO A 481 -23.76 26.36 22.98
N VAL A 482 -24.83 25.66 22.66
CA VAL A 482 -26.02 26.18 21.97
C VAL A 482 -26.95 26.79 23.01
N ASP A 483 -27.52 27.95 22.66
CA ASP A 483 -28.60 28.54 23.42
C ASP A 483 -29.89 27.74 23.15
N THR A 484 -30.30 26.95 24.15
CA THR A 484 -31.43 26.02 24.05
C THR A 484 -32.77 26.72 23.83
N SER A 485 -32.87 28.04 24.10
CA SER A 485 -34.08 28.82 23.81
C SER A 485 -34.38 28.97 22.32
N ARG A 486 -33.43 28.64 21.44
CA ARG A 486 -33.62 28.62 19.98
C ARG A 486 -34.27 27.33 19.47
N LEU A 487 -34.32 26.28 20.30
CA LEU A 487 -34.98 25.03 19.94
C LEU A 487 -36.48 25.19 20.11
N THR A 488 -37.21 25.20 19.00
CA THR A 488 -38.67 25.32 18.97
C THR A 488 -39.39 23.98 19.13
N GLY A 489 -38.67 22.89 18.92
CA GLY A 489 -39.13 21.51 18.98
C GLY A 489 -38.95 20.84 20.34
N ALA A 490 -39.05 19.51 20.36
CA ALA A 490 -38.76 18.68 21.54
C ALA A 490 -37.34 18.09 21.47
N LEU A 491 -36.79 17.72 22.62
CA LEU A 491 -35.46 17.14 22.74
C LEU A 491 -35.49 16.02 23.78
N SER A 492 -34.79 14.92 23.51
CA SER A 492 -34.53 13.84 24.47
C SER A 492 -33.02 13.61 24.56
N ALA A 493 -32.48 13.58 25.76
CA ALA A 493 -31.07 13.45 26.05
C ALA A 493 -30.81 12.21 26.92
N THR A 494 -29.79 11.43 26.58
CA THR A 494 -29.42 10.21 27.31
C THR A 494 -27.90 10.13 27.46
N VAL A 495 -27.45 9.61 28.60
CA VAL A 495 -26.05 9.23 28.83
C VAL A 495 -26.04 7.78 29.26
N THR A 496 -25.33 6.94 28.51
CA THR A 496 -25.23 5.49 28.77
C THR A 496 -23.77 5.10 28.96
N LEU A 497 -23.49 4.28 29.97
CA LEU A 497 -22.19 3.67 30.21
C LEU A 497 -22.23 2.20 29.76
N THR A 498 -21.31 1.79 28.91
CA THR A 498 -21.06 0.38 28.59
C THR A 498 -19.76 -0.05 29.26
N ASP A 499 -19.85 -1.01 30.17
CA ASP A 499 -18.70 -1.47 30.96
C ASP A 499 -17.78 -2.43 30.21
N SER A 500 -16.69 -2.87 30.86
CA SER A 500 -15.68 -3.79 30.30
C SER A 500 -16.23 -5.16 29.89
N LYS A 501 -17.44 -5.52 30.34
CA LYS A 501 -18.13 -6.76 29.99
C LYS A 501 -19.18 -6.55 28.89
N GLY A 502 -19.28 -5.35 28.34
CA GLY A 502 -20.27 -4.97 27.34
C GLY A 502 -21.66 -4.72 27.91
N THR A 503 -21.81 -4.55 29.23
CA THR A 503 -23.12 -4.28 29.85
C THR A 503 -23.41 -2.79 29.81
N SER A 504 -24.50 -2.39 29.15
CA SER A 504 -24.94 -1.00 29.07
C SER A 504 -25.86 -0.61 30.22
N THR A 505 -25.58 0.53 30.87
CA THR A 505 -26.34 1.12 31.97
C THR A 505 -26.63 2.59 31.69
N THR A 506 -27.91 3.00 31.74
CA THR A 506 -28.31 4.40 31.60
C THR A 506 -27.93 5.18 32.86
N LEU A 507 -27.08 6.19 32.69
CA LEU A 507 -26.58 7.07 33.74
C LEU A 507 -27.45 8.33 33.91
N PHE A 508 -28.01 8.84 32.81
CA PHE A 508 -28.86 10.02 32.78
C PHE A 508 -29.84 9.91 31.61
N GLU A 509 -31.07 10.39 31.80
CA GLU A 509 -32.10 10.50 30.77
C GLU A 509 -33.01 11.70 31.12
N SER A 510 -33.31 12.55 30.13
CA SER A 510 -34.27 13.64 30.28
C SER A 510 -34.86 14.09 28.94
N ASP A 511 -36.13 14.47 28.97
CA ASP A 511 -36.84 15.11 27.85
C ASP A 511 -37.07 16.63 28.10
N ASP A 512 -36.50 17.17 29.18
CA ASP A 512 -36.59 18.59 29.53
C ASP A 512 -35.27 19.29 29.25
N VAL A 513 -35.29 20.22 28.28
CA VAL A 513 -34.09 20.96 27.88
C VAL A 513 -33.50 21.82 29.00
N GLU A 514 -34.31 22.19 30.00
CA GLU A 514 -33.83 22.92 31.18
C GLU A 514 -32.95 22.05 32.10
N ASP A 515 -33.05 20.73 32.02
CA ASP A 515 -32.15 19.82 32.74
C ASP A 515 -30.71 19.90 32.21
N LEU A 516 -30.53 20.27 30.94
CA LEU A 516 -29.21 20.49 30.35
C LEU A 516 -28.61 21.85 30.73
N ASN A 517 -29.40 22.76 31.30
CA ASN A 517 -28.94 24.09 31.72
C ASN A 517 -28.41 24.11 33.18
N ARG A 518 -28.44 22.98 33.89
CA ARG A 518 -28.05 22.86 35.30
C ARG A 518 -27.09 21.70 35.53
N PRO A 519 -26.23 21.76 36.57
CA PRO A 519 -25.43 20.61 36.97
C PRO A 519 -26.34 19.44 37.41
N VAL A 520 -25.93 18.22 37.07
CA VAL A 520 -26.62 16.97 37.42
C VAL A 520 -25.67 16.04 38.17
N ASN A 521 -26.21 15.18 39.03
CA ASN A 521 -25.41 14.18 39.73
C ASN A 521 -25.59 12.83 39.06
N ILE A 522 -24.48 12.19 38.67
CA ILE A 522 -24.50 10.95 37.90
C ILE A 522 -23.96 9.78 38.76
N PRO A 523 -24.81 8.80 39.13
CA PRO A 523 -24.38 7.65 39.92
C PRO A 523 -23.70 6.58 39.04
N VAL A 524 -22.52 6.11 39.45
CA VAL A 524 -21.88 4.92 38.88
C VAL A 524 -22.25 3.72 39.76
N GLY A 525 -23.01 2.77 39.21
CA GLY A 525 -23.51 1.59 39.94
C GLY A 525 -22.41 0.72 40.55
N ARG A 526 -22.77 -0.09 41.54
CA ARG A 526 -21.86 -1.09 42.15
C ARG A 526 -21.70 -2.36 41.31
N ASP A 527 -22.61 -2.55 40.38
CA ASP A 527 -22.71 -3.67 39.45
C ASP A 527 -21.94 -3.44 38.14
N VAL A 528 -21.55 -2.18 37.88
CA VAL A 528 -20.70 -1.79 36.74
C VAL A 528 -19.34 -2.48 36.84
N ALA A 529 -18.92 -3.19 35.80
CA ALA A 529 -17.61 -3.83 35.75
C ALA A 529 -16.45 -2.81 35.72
N LEU A 530 -15.32 -3.18 36.33
CA LEU A 530 -14.12 -2.34 36.40
C LEU A 530 -13.29 -2.45 35.11
N GLY A 531 -12.51 -1.41 34.81
CA GLY A 531 -11.60 -1.37 33.67
C GLY A 531 -12.07 -0.43 32.56
N GLU A 532 -11.62 -0.69 31.34
CA GLU A 532 -12.02 0.10 30.17
C GLU A 532 -13.54 0.03 29.94
N ALA A 533 -14.16 1.18 29.71
CA ALA A 533 -15.57 1.33 29.46
C ALA A 533 -15.79 2.45 28.44
N SER A 534 -17.02 2.59 27.95
CA SER A 534 -17.39 3.69 27.06
C SER A 534 -18.61 4.43 27.58
N VAL A 535 -18.58 5.75 27.53
CA VAL A 535 -19.74 6.61 27.79
C VAL A 535 -20.25 7.13 26.46
N THR A 536 -21.49 6.78 26.14
CA THR A 536 -22.20 7.28 24.97
C THR A 536 -23.21 8.32 25.42
N THR A 537 -23.00 9.57 25.00
CA THR A 537 -24.02 10.62 25.06
C THR A 537 -24.87 10.54 23.80
N SER A 538 -26.18 10.73 23.95
CA SER A 538 -27.15 10.67 22.86
C SER A 538 -28.11 11.84 22.98
N VAL A 539 -28.43 12.49 21.87
CA VAL A 539 -29.49 13.49 21.80
C VAL A 539 -30.37 13.27 20.58
N THR A 540 -31.67 13.22 20.81
CA THR A 540 -32.70 13.13 19.79
C THR A 540 -33.46 14.45 19.77
N VAL A 541 -33.58 15.06 18.59
CA VAL A 541 -34.33 16.30 18.42
C VAL A 541 -35.55 16.02 17.55
N THR A 542 -36.69 16.60 17.90
CA THR A 542 -37.91 16.59 17.07
C THR A 542 -38.24 18.02 16.70
N THR A 543 -38.32 18.34 15.40
CA THR A 543 -38.64 19.69 14.94
C THR A 543 -40.03 20.14 15.40
N ALA A 544 -40.28 21.45 15.44
CA ALA A 544 -41.59 21.98 15.79
C ALA A 544 -42.66 21.58 14.74
N PRO A 545 -43.91 21.33 15.15
CA PRO A 545 -45.00 21.12 14.20
C PRO A 545 -45.18 22.30 13.25
N ALA A 546 -45.45 22.02 11.97
CA ALA A 546 -45.66 23.03 10.93
C ALA A 546 -47.15 23.15 10.53
N THR A 547 -47.46 24.20 9.76
CA THR A 547 -48.75 24.34 9.08
C THR A 547 -48.61 23.83 7.65
N GLY A 548 -49.47 22.89 7.26
CA GLY A 548 -49.46 22.28 5.94
C GLY A 548 -50.09 23.16 4.85
N ALA A 549 -49.94 22.74 3.60
CA ALA A 549 -50.49 23.45 2.44
C ALA A 549 -52.03 23.56 2.45
N ASP A 550 -52.71 22.64 3.12
CA ASP A 550 -54.16 22.62 3.33
C ASP A 550 -54.61 23.43 4.58
N GLY A 551 -53.67 24.04 5.29
CA GLY A 551 -53.90 24.74 6.56
C GLY A 551 -54.02 23.81 7.78
N GLY A 552 -53.82 22.50 7.60
CA GLY A 552 -53.77 21.51 8.68
C GLY A 552 -52.47 21.59 9.48
N ARG A 553 -52.42 20.94 10.65
CA ARG A 553 -51.19 20.76 11.41
C ARG A 553 -50.43 19.56 10.86
N VAL A 554 -49.14 19.74 10.57
CA VAL A 554 -48.20 18.69 10.22
C VAL A 554 -47.28 18.49 11.40
N ASP A 555 -47.16 17.25 11.88
CA ASP A 555 -46.29 16.96 13.01
C ASP A 555 -44.81 17.19 12.65
N GLY A 556 -44.03 17.53 13.67
CA GLY A 556 -42.60 17.70 13.53
C GLY A 556 -41.90 16.41 13.13
N THR A 557 -40.72 16.54 12.54
CA THR A 557 -39.90 15.39 12.15
C THR A 557 -38.95 15.05 13.29
N THR A 558 -39.02 13.82 13.79
CA THR A 558 -38.06 13.31 14.78
C THR A 558 -36.80 12.87 14.06
N LEU A 559 -35.67 13.41 14.48
CA LEU A 559 -34.36 13.11 13.95
C LEU A 559 -33.81 11.83 14.60
N ALA A 560 -32.86 11.17 13.95
CA ALA A 560 -32.05 10.13 14.53
C ALA A 560 -31.22 10.70 15.69
N PRO A 561 -30.91 9.89 16.70
CA PRO A 561 -30.08 10.33 17.81
C PRO A 561 -28.66 10.64 17.33
N THR A 562 -28.19 11.86 17.61
CA THR A 562 -26.77 12.18 17.51
C THR A 562 -26.06 11.59 18.71
N GLN A 563 -25.08 10.72 18.46
CA GLN A 563 -24.35 10.02 19.52
C GLN A 563 -22.87 10.40 19.50
N ALA A 564 -22.28 10.53 20.69
CA ALA A 564 -20.85 10.66 20.86
C ALA A 564 -20.37 9.67 21.91
N THR A 565 -19.42 8.81 21.54
CA THR A 565 -18.89 7.75 22.39
C THR A 565 -17.46 8.10 22.79
N THR A 566 -17.22 8.18 24.10
CA THR A 566 -15.90 8.46 24.68
C THR A 566 -15.45 7.28 25.52
N THR A 567 -14.24 6.78 25.26
CA THR A 567 -13.62 5.74 26.09
C THR A 567 -13.20 6.34 27.44
N VAL A 568 -13.53 5.64 28.52
CA VAL A 568 -13.24 6.01 29.90
C VAL A 568 -12.73 4.79 30.67
N SER A 569 -12.25 5.00 31.90
CA SER A 569 -11.89 3.92 32.82
C SER A 569 -12.78 3.96 34.06
N ILE A 570 -13.40 2.84 34.39
CA ILE A 570 -14.10 2.66 35.67
C ILE A 570 -13.11 2.17 36.70
N ASN A 571 -12.74 3.08 37.58
CA ASN A 571 -11.79 2.80 38.64
C ASN A 571 -12.45 2.03 39.80
N PRO A 572 -11.66 1.22 40.51
CA PRO A 572 -12.05 0.69 41.81
C PRO A 572 -12.45 1.81 42.81
N PRO A 573 -13.16 1.47 43.89
CA PRO A 573 -13.45 2.40 44.99
C PRO A 573 -12.19 3.06 45.56
N LEU A 574 -12.32 4.22 46.21
CA LEU A 574 -11.19 5.07 46.63
C LEU A 574 -10.10 4.36 47.48
N ASP A 575 -10.44 3.33 48.24
CA ASP A 575 -9.51 2.58 49.10
C ASP A 575 -8.75 1.45 48.39
N PHE A 576 -8.92 1.32 47.07
CA PHE A 576 -8.21 0.39 46.20
C PHE A 576 -7.14 1.11 45.37
N PRO A 577 -6.16 0.36 44.84
CA PRO A 577 -5.19 0.92 43.91
C PRO A 577 -5.84 1.15 42.54
N THR A 578 -5.39 2.18 41.81
CA THR A 578 -5.78 2.44 40.42
C THR A 578 -4.72 1.93 39.47
N LEU A 579 -5.16 1.45 38.29
CA LEU A 579 -4.29 0.91 37.24
C LEU A 579 -4.25 1.89 36.07
N ALA A 580 -3.07 2.05 35.48
CA ALA A 580 -2.99 2.61 34.13
C ALA A 580 -3.61 1.64 33.11
N SER A 581 -3.88 2.12 31.90
CA SER A 581 -4.40 1.32 30.79
C SER A 581 -3.99 1.98 29.47
N PRO A 582 -3.70 1.23 28.39
CA PRO A 582 -3.61 -0.24 28.30
C PRO A 582 -2.24 -0.80 28.71
N ILE A 583 -2.10 -2.14 28.73
CA ILE A 583 -0.80 -2.83 28.75
C ILE A 583 -0.26 -2.89 27.32
N ASP A 584 0.78 -2.11 27.04
CA ASP A 584 1.37 -2.02 25.70
C ASP A 584 2.75 -2.69 25.65
N PHE A 585 2.85 -3.78 24.90
CA PHE A 585 4.11 -4.49 24.66
C PHE A 585 4.90 -3.94 23.45
N GLY A 586 4.32 -2.97 22.72
CA GLY A 586 4.95 -2.37 21.55
C GLY A 586 5.06 -3.34 20.36
N ARG A 587 6.13 -3.20 19.58
CA ARG A 587 6.37 -3.96 18.35
C ARG A 587 7.41 -5.06 18.56
N LEU A 588 7.09 -6.26 18.11
CA LEU A 588 7.97 -7.42 18.06
C LEU A 588 8.44 -7.64 16.62
N GLU A 589 9.59 -7.06 16.27
CA GLU A 589 10.17 -7.16 14.92
C GLU A 589 11.30 -8.21 14.83
N GLU A 590 12.23 -8.19 15.80
CA GLU A 590 13.39 -9.09 15.82
C GLU A 590 13.31 -10.17 16.91
N ASP A 591 12.56 -9.89 17.98
CA ASP A 591 12.42 -10.75 19.15
C ASP A 591 11.05 -11.43 19.18
N THR A 592 10.97 -12.61 19.80
CA THR A 592 9.69 -13.28 20.08
C THR A 592 9.21 -13.05 21.52
N THR A 593 9.85 -12.15 22.25
CA THR A 593 9.53 -11.80 23.63
C THR A 593 9.47 -10.28 23.80
N ALA A 594 8.55 -9.80 24.63
CA ALA A 594 8.42 -8.38 24.95
C ALA A 594 8.08 -8.19 26.44
N HIS A 595 8.50 -7.06 27.01
CA HIS A 595 8.22 -6.70 28.39
C HIS A 595 7.36 -5.43 28.43
N ALA A 596 6.33 -5.42 29.28
CA ALA A 596 5.51 -4.26 29.56
C ALA A 596 5.43 -4.00 31.06
N ALA A 597 5.47 -2.72 31.45
CA ALA A 597 5.34 -2.30 32.84
C ALA A 597 4.02 -1.54 33.02
N LEU A 598 3.07 -2.14 33.75
CA LEU A 598 1.79 -1.52 34.07
C LEU A 598 1.95 -0.62 35.30
N ALA A 599 1.73 0.68 35.13
CA ALA A 599 1.78 1.62 36.26
C ALA A 599 0.57 1.43 37.19
N VAL A 600 0.84 1.37 38.49
CA VAL A 600 -0.14 1.16 39.57
C VAL A 600 -0.01 2.28 40.57
N THR A 601 -1.09 2.97 40.92
CA THR A 601 -1.11 4.01 41.95
C THR A 601 -1.87 3.53 43.18
N GLY A 602 -1.22 3.60 44.35
CA GLY A 602 -1.74 3.09 45.61
C GLY A 602 -2.71 4.06 46.32
N PRO A 603 -3.38 3.57 47.39
CA PRO A 603 -2.95 2.43 48.21
C PRO A 603 -3.50 1.08 47.73
N GLY A 604 -2.66 0.02 47.75
CA GLY A 604 -3.16 -1.33 47.51
C GLY A 604 -2.12 -2.38 47.17
N CYS A 605 -2.63 -3.57 46.82
CA CYS A 605 -1.90 -4.76 46.42
C CYS A 605 -2.45 -5.22 45.06
N VAL A 606 -1.57 -5.46 44.09
CA VAL A 606 -1.94 -5.80 42.70
C VAL A 606 -1.17 -7.01 42.19
N TRP A 607 -1.86 -7.94 41.52
CA TRP A 607 -1.26 -9.14 40.94
C TRP A 607 -2.06 -9.66 39.73
N VAL A 608 -1.46 -10.50 38.90
CA VAL A 608 -2.12 -11.17 37.75
C VAL A 608 -2.09 -12.68 37.97
N PRO A 609 -3.23 -13.33 38.27
CA PRO A 609 -3.25 -14.78 38.46
C PRO A 609 -2.72 -15.54 37.24
N PRO A 610 -2.19 -16.76 37.42
CA PRO A 610 -1.93 -17.65 36.29
C PRO A 610 -3.22 -17.85 35.48
N ASP A 611 -3.10 -17.88 34.15
CA ASP A 611 -4.21 -18.05 33.21
C ASP A 611 -5.26 -16.92 33.23
N ALA A 612 -4.95 -15.76 33.81
CA ALA A 612 -5.83 -14.60 33.83
C ALA A 612 -5.80 -13.75 32.55
N VAL A 613 -5.21 -14.26 31.46
CA VAL A 613 -5.06 -13.54 30.20
C VAL A 613 -5.93 -14.18 29.14
N THR A 614 -6.81 -13.39 28.53
CA THR A 614 -7.66 -13.82 27.41
C THR A 614 -7.21 -13.08 26.16
N LEU A 615 -6.79 -13.83 25.15
CA LEU A 615 -6.45 -13.26 23.85
C LEU A 615 -7.70 -13.14 22.97
N THR A 616 -7.87 -11.98 22.36
CA THR A 616 -8.89 -11.71 21.36
C THR A 616 -8.29 -11.61 19.95
N GLY A 617 -6.98 -11.51 19.81
CA GLY A 617 -6.28 -11.49 18.53
C GLY A 617 -4.90 -12.12 18.68
N ALA A 618 -4.53 -13.03 17.78
CA ALA A 618 -3.24 -13.69 17.77
C ALA A 618 -2.90 -14.20 16.37
N PRO A 619 -1.72 -13.88 15.81
CA PRO A 619 -1.31 -14.42 14.52
C PRO A 619 -1.07 -15.93 14.62
N ALA A 620 -1.66 -16.74 13.74
CA ALA A 620 -1.56 -18.21 13.84
C ALA A 620 -0.11 -18.70 13.77
N GLN A 621 0.72 -18.01 12.98
CA GLN A 621 2.11 -18.35 12.76
C GLN A 621 3.01 -17.94 13.94
N ALA A 622 2.48 -17.25 14.96
CA ALA A 622 3.21 -16.94 16.18
C ALA A 622 3.33 -18.14 17.12
N GLY A 623 2.51 -19.19 16.92
CA GLY A 623 2.41 -20.34 17.80
C GLY A 623 1.73 -20.01 19.12
N ALA A 624 2.15 -20.65 20.22
CA ALA A 624 1.61 -20.37 21.53
C ALA A 624 2.10 -19.00 22.02
N ILE A 625 1.16 -18.13 22.39
CA ILE A 625 1.45 -16.83 22.99
C ILE A 625 1.11 -16.92 24.48
N THR A 626 2.06 -16.54 25.33
CA THR A 626 1.86 -16.49 26.78
C THR A 626 2.22 -15.12 27.33
N VAL A 627 1.46 -14.67 28.33
CA VAL A 627 1.74 -13.44 29.08
C VAL A 627 1.78 -13.82 30.56
N VAL A 628 2.89 -13.52 31.22
CA VAL A 628 3.13 -13.90 32.62
C VAL A 628 3.55 -12.67 33.45
N SER A 629 3.30 -12.72 34.76
CA SER A 629 3.80 -11.72 35.71
C SER A 629 4.46 -12.40 36.90
N ASP A 630 5.55 -11.82 37.41
CA ASP A 630 6.20 -12.27 38.64
C ASP A 630 5.26 -12.11 39.85
N ALA A 631 4.43 -11.06 39.86
CA ALA A 631 3.38 -10.87 40.85
C ALA A 631 2.14 -11.66 40.42
N SER A 632 2.17 -12.97 40.65
CA SER A 632 1.15 -13.94 40.18
C SER A 632 0.10 -14.32 41.22
N SER A 633 0.28 -13.88 42.46
CA SER A 633 -0.61 -14.19 43.57
C SER A 633 -0.65 -13.04 44.57
N GLN A 634 -1.63 -13.09 45.47
CA GLN A 634 -1.76 -12.15 46.57
C GLN A 634 -0.49 -12.10 47.46
N ASP A 635 0.18 -13.24 47.69
CA ASP A 635 1.39 -13.31 48.52
C ASP A 635 2.62 -12.67 47.84
N SER A 636 2.62 -12.63 46.51
CA SER A 636 3.68 -12.06 45.68
C SER A 636 3.30 -10.70 45.07
N CYS A 637 2.22 -10.07 45.55
CA CYS A 637 1.67 -8.90 44.90
C CYS A 637 2.59 -7.68 44.97
N VAL A 638 2.40 -6.76 44.03
CA VAL A 638 3.03 -5.44 44.09
C VAL A 638 2.24 -4.59 45.09
N SER A 639 2.84 -4.35 46.26
CA SER A 639 2.27 -3.51 47.31
C SER A 639 2.67 -2.05 47.12
N VAL A 640 1.68 -1.16 47.03
CA VAL A 640 1.86 0.26 46.74
C VAL A 640 1.24 1.09 47.86
N PRO A 641 2.01 1.93 48.57
CA PRO A 641 1.47 2.84 49.58
C PRO A 641 0.57 3.93 48.98
N GLU A 642 -0.22 4.58 49.83
CA GLU A 642 -1.09 5.70 49.45
C GLU A 642 -0.32 6.82 48.73
N GLY A 643 -0.84 7.26 47.57
CA GLY A 643 -0.26 8.35 46.79
C GLY A 643 1.10 8.04 46.14
N ARG A 644 1.54 6.78 46.15
CA ARG A 644 2.76 6.31 45.47
C ARG A 644 2.39 5.52 44.22
N THR A 645 3.32 5.48 43.27
CA THR A 645 3.21 4.68 42.05
C THR A 645 4.27 3.57 42.07
N ALA A 646 3.92 2.39 41.57
CA ALA A 646 4.82 1.27 41.31
C ALA A 646 4.52 0.65 39.93
N GLU A 647 5.34 -0.29 39.50
CA GLU A 647 5.19 -0.98 38.22
C GLU A 647 4.91 -2.47 38.45
N LEU A 648 3.90 -2.99 37.77
CA LEU A 648 3.61 -4.40 37.63
C LEU A 648 4.17 -4.88 36.29
N GLY A 649 5.25 -5.66 36.34
CA GLY A 649 5.89 -6.21 35.13
C GLY A 649 5.11 -7.38 34.54
N LEU A 650 4.92 -7.36 33.22
CA LEU A 650 4.39 -8.47 32.43
C LEU A 650 5.35 -8.81 31.29
N ASP A 651 5.55 -10.11 31.06
CA ASP A 651 6.38 -10.62 29.97
C ASP A 651 5.51 -11.40 28.99
N LEU A 652 5.53 -10.99 27.73
CA LEU A 652 4.90 -11.67 26.60
C LEU A 652 5.94 -12.53 25.90
N SER A 653 5.58 -13.76 25.51
CA SER A 653 6.40 -14.64 24.68
C SER A 653 5.58 -15.36 23.62
N ALA A 654 6.18 -15.56 22.45
CA ALA A 654 5.65 -16.31 21.31
C ALA A 654 6.67 -17.36 20.82
N ASP A 655 6.20 -18.40 20.15
CA ASP A 655 7.06 -19.48 19.62
C ASP A 655 7.84 -19.05 18.36
N SER A 656 7.25 -18.18 17.53
CA SER A 656 7.83 -17.76 16.25
C SER A 656 7.39 -16.37 15.79
N HIS A 657 8.12 -15.81 14.81
CA HIS A 657 7.75 -14.55 14.18
C HIS A 657 6.52 -14.69 13.28
N ALA A 658 5.64 -13.70 13.37
CA ALA A 658 4.44 -13.61 12.56
C ALA A 658 4.15 -12.15 12.18
N ASN A 659 3.17 -11.97 11.30
CA ASN A 659 2.58 -10.67 11.00
C ASN A 659 1.17 -10.66 11.57
N GLY A 660 0.84 -9.63 12.36
CA GLY A 660 -0.48 -9.46 12.94
C GLY A 660 -0.45 -8.89 14.35
N ALA A 661 -1.64 -8.63 14.90
CA ALA A 661 -1.80 -8.10 16.24
C ALA A 661 -1.94 -9.22 17.28
N VAL A 662 -1.34 -8.99 18.44
CA VAL A 662 -1.68 -9.69 19.67
C VAL A 662 -2.53 -8.75 20.51
N THR A 663 -3.81 -9.07 20.65
CA THR A 663 -4.77 -8.26 21.43
C THR A 663 -5.48 -9.13 22.44
N GLY A 664 -5.96 -8.52 23.53
CA GLY A 664 -6.72 -9.22 24.55
C GLY A 664 -6.92 -8.39 25.80
N SER A 665 -7.16 -9.06 26.91
CA SER A 665 -7.20 -8.46 28.24
C SER A 665 -6.50 -9.33 29.27
N ALA A 666 -5.89 -8.68 30.26
CA ALA A 666 -5.39 -9.31 31.48
C ALA A 666 -6.33 -8.96 32.63
N SER A 667 -6.85 -9.98 33.32
CA SER A 667 -7.66 -9.79 34.52
C SER A 667 -6.74 -9.54 35.71
N VAL A 668 -6.52 -8.27 36.01
CA VAL A 668 -5.62 -7.80 37.06
C VAL A 668 -6.40 -7.74 38.38
N MET A 669 -5.92 -8.43 39.40
CA MET A 669 -6.53 -8.42 40.72
C MET A 669 -6.02 -7.22 41.51
N VAL A 670 -6.95 -6.45 42.09
CA VAL A 670 -6.67 -5.29 42.94
C VAL A 670 -7.31 -5.49 44.32
N ALA A 671 -6.57 -5.18 45.39
CA ALA A 671 -7.10 -5.24 46.75
C ALA A 671 -6.55 -4.11 47.64
N PRO A 672 -7.30 -3.64 48.65
CA PRO A 672 -6.78 -2.73 49.67
C PRO A 672 -5.66 -3.40 50.48
N LEU A 673 -4.71 -2.61 51.00
CA LEU A 673 -3.54 -3.13 51.73
C LEU A 673 -3.92 -3.96 52.97
N ASP A 674 -4.93 -3.53 53.71
CA ASP A 674 -5.31 -4.12 55.00
C ASP A 674 -6.51 -5.08 54.89
N GLU A 675 -7.14 -5.17 53.71
CA GLU A 675 -8.39 -5.93 53.50
C GLU A 675 -8.34 -6.77 52.22
N PRO A 676 -7.42 -7.75 52.11
CA PRO A 676 -7.21 -8.50 50.88
C PRO A 676 -8.42 -9.32 50.43
N ASP A 677 -9.30 -9.72 51.35
CA ASP A 677 -10.53 -10.47 51.06
C ASP A 677 -11.54 -9.69 50.19
N ARG A 678 -11.32 -8.37 50.03
CA ARG A 678 -12.11 -7.50 49.14
C ARG A 678 -11.55 -7.41 47.73
N ALA A 679 -10.65 -8.30 47.33
CA ALA A 679 -10.05 -8.30 46.01
C ALA A 679 -11.10 -8.25 44.89
N GLN A 680 -10.84 -7.42 43.89
CA GLN A 680 -11.67 -7.27 42.69
C GLN A 680 -10.82 -7.51 41.44
N ALA A 681 -11.45 -8.03 40.39
CA ALA A 681 -10.83 -8.18 39.09
C ALA A 681 -11.08 -6.92 38.25
N VAL A 682 -10.03 -6.41 37.63
CA VAL A 682 -10.06 -5.30 36.66
C VAL A 682 -9.53 -5.85 35.35
N ASP A 683 -10.35 -5.83 34.31
CA ASP A 683 -9.91 -6.27 32.99
C ASP A 683 -9.15 -5.12 32.32
N VAL A 684 -7.85 -5.30 32.13
CA VAL A 684 -6.95 -4.32 31.51
C VAL A 684 -6.63 -4.77 30.09
N PRO A 685 -6.98 -4.00 29.05
CA PRO A 685 -6.64 -4.32 27.67
C PRO A 685 -5.13 -4.46 27.47
N LEU A 686 -4.73 -5.43 26.66
CA LEU A 686 -3.34 -5.64 26.24
C LEU A 686 -3.22 -5.59 24.73
N ARG A 687 -2.08 -5.07 24.25
CA ARG A 687 -1.76 -5.01 22.83
C ARG A 687 -0.27 -5.22 22.54
N ALA A 688 0.01 -5.85 21.41
CA ALA A 688 1.32 -5.95 20.79
C ALA A 688 1.18 -6.09 19.27
N GLU A 689 2.17 -5.63 18.51
CA GLU A 689 2.21 -5.83 17.05
C GLU A 689 3.40 -6.70 16.67
N MET A 690 3.16 -7.79 15.96
CA MET A 690 4.21 -8.67 15.45
C MET A 690 4.51 -8.35 13.99
N ARG A 691 5.79 -8.24 13.65
CA ARG A 691 6.27 -8.13 12.27
C ARG A 691 7.36 -9.15 12.02
N ARG A 692 7.27 -9.85 10.90
CA ARG A 692 8.37 -10.72 10.47
C ARG A 692 9.58 -9.86 10.11
N PRO A 693 10.77 -10.21 10.60
CA PRO A 693 11.99 -9.55 10.19
C PRO A 693 12.21 -9.81 8.69
N LEU A 694 12.73 -8.80 7.99
CA LEU A 694 13.12 -8.93 6.59
C LEU A 694 14.18 -10.03 6.47
N ASP A 695 14.08 -10.94 5.49
CA ASP A 695 15.13 -11.94 5.25
C ASP A 695 16.37 -11.27 4.62
N VAL A 696 17.19 -10.69 5.52
CA VAL A 696 18.42 -9.95 5.22
C VAL A 696 19.38 -10.80 4.38
N GLY A 697 19.37 -12.12 4.54
CA GLY A 697 20.24 -13.04 3.79
C GLY A 697 19.95 -13.04 2.29
N THR A 698 18.67 -13.06 1.92
CA THR A 698 18.25 -13.05 0.51
C THR A 698 18.47 -11.68 -0.14
N ALA A 699 18.16 -10.59 0.57
CA ALA A 699 18.34 -9.22 0.08
C ALA A 699 19.80 -8.87 -0.23
N TRP A 700 20.74 -9.20 0.67
CA TRP A 700 22.17 -8.95 0.44
C TRP A 700 22.74 -9.79 -0.70
N THR A 701 22.26 -11.03 -0.84
CA THR A 701 22.71 -11.91 -1.93
C THR A 701 22.26 -11.36 -3.28
N ALA A 702 21.00 -10.91 -3.40
CA ALA A 702 20.48 -10.28 -4.61
C ALA A 702 21.23 -8.98 -4.95
N PHE A 703 21.48 -8.12 -3.95
CA PHE A 703 22.26 -6.89 -4.12
C PHE A 703 23.69 -7.18 -4.60
N ALA A 704 24.36 -8.16 -3.99
CA ALA A 704 25.72 -8.55 -4.39
C ALA A 704 25.77 -9.07 -5.84
N ILE A 705 24.79 -9.86 -6.26
CA ILE A 705 24.66 -10.35 -7.64
C ILE A 705 24.42 -9.17 -8.61
N ALA A 706 23.50 -8.27 -8.27
CA ALA A 706 23.20 -7.10 -9.10
C ALA A 706 24.43 -6.19 -9.25
N LEU A 707 25.18 -5.96 -8.17
CA LEU A 707 26.42 -5.18 -8.19
C LEU A 707 27.49 -5.86 -9.06
N ALA A 708 27.69 -7.17 -8.90
CA ALA A 708 28.64 -7.93 -9.72
C ALA A 708 28.26 -7.90 -11.20
N ALA A 709 26.98 -7.99 -11.53
CA ALA A 709 26.48 -7.88 -12.90
C ALA A 709 26.69 -6.47 -13.47
N GLY A 710 26.40 -5.43 -12.68
CA GLY A 710 26.57 -4.02 -13.07
C GLY A 710 28.02 -3.67 -13.46
N ILE A 711 29.01 -4.29 -12.82
CA ILE A 711 30.43 -4.11 -13.16
C ILE A 711 30.88 -5.09 -14.25
N GLY A 712 30.45 -6.35 -14.18
CA GLY A 712 30.91 -7.42 -15.06
C GLY A 712 30.48 -7.24 -16.51
N VAL A 713 29.24 -6.77 -16.75
CA VAL A 713 28.69 -6.62 -18.11
C VAL A 713 29.45 -5.57 -18.93
N PRO A 714 29.69 -4.33 -18.46
CA PRO A 714 30.48 -3.34 -19.21
C PRO A 714 31.90 -3.80 -19.55
N VAL A 715 32.59 -4.46 -18.60
CA VAL A 715 33.95 -4.97 -18.82
C VAL A 715 33.95 -6.11 -19.84
N GLY A 716 32.96 -7.00 -19.76
CA GLY A 716 32.76 -8.07 -20.74
C GLY A 716 32.51 -7.52 -22.16
N LEU A 717 31.68 -6.49 -22.28
CA LEU A 717 31.40 -5.81 -23.54
C LEU A 717 32.66 -5.15 -24.14
N LEU A 718 33.48 -4.49 -23.33
CA LEU A 718 34.76 -3.92 -23.77
C LEU A 718 35.71 -4.98 -24.32
N TYR A 719 35.81 -6.12 -23.65
CA TYR A 719 36.61 -7.26 -24.13
C TYR A 719 36.06 -7.85 -25.43
N LEU A 720 34.74 -7.93 -25.56
CA LEU A 720 34.07 -8.37 -26.78
C LEU A 720 34.36 -7.43 -27.95
N PHE A 721 34.21 -6.11 -27.77
CA PHE A 721 34.47 -5.13 -28.83
C PHE A 721 35.93 -5.14 -29.28
N THR A 722 36.88 -5.25 -28.35
CA THR A 722 38.32 -5.31 -28.69
C THR A 722 38.69 -6.61 -29.39
N PHE A 723 38.07 -7.72 -28.99
CA PHE A 723 38.19 -8.98 -29.72
C PHE A 723 37.63 -8.88 -31.14
N LEU A 724 36.49 -8.20 -31.33
CA LEU A 724 35.89 -7.97 -32.66
C LEU A 724 36.77 -7.01 -33.50
N ALA A 725 37.41 -6.01 -32.89
CA ALA A 725 38.27 -5.05 -33.58
C ALA A 725 39.65 -5.62 -33.96
N ALA A 726 40.11 -6.71 -33.32
CA ALA A 726 41.40 -7.37 -33.60
C ALA A 726 41.39 -8.21 -34.89
N ARG A 727 41.02 -7.57 -36.01
CA ARG A 727 40.96 -8.17 -37.36
C ARG A 727 41.80 -7.32 -38.33
N ILE A 728 42.39 -7.98 -39.32
CA ILE A 728 43.16 -7.34 -40.39
C ILE A 728 42.16 -6.74 -41.39
N PRO A 729 42.29 -5.46 -41.77
CA PRO A 729 41.41 -4.83 -42.75
C PRO A 729 41.41 -5.60 -44.08
N PRO A 730 40.22 -5.91 -44.64
CA PRO A 730 40.12 -6.64 -45.90
C PRO A 730 40.67 -5.82 -47.09
N GLY A 731 41.02 -6.52 -48.15
CA GLY A 731 41.48 -5.94 -49.42
C GLY A 731 42.87 -6.43 -49.84
N THR A 732 43.32 -5.94 -50.99
CA THR A 732 44.59 -6.36 -51.58
C THR A 732 45.75 -5.53 -51.02
N ILE A 733 46.80 -6.20 -50.57
CA ILE A 733 48.04 -5.58 -50.13
C ILE A 733 49.18 -5.97 -51.08
N ALA A 734 50.05 -5.01 -51.40
CA ALA A 734 51.25 -5.28 -52.19
C ALA A 734 52.38 -5.71 -51.24
N VAL A 735 53.00 -6.84 -51.54
CA VAL A 735 54.03 -7.47 -50.72
C VAL A 735 55.26 -7.76 -51.58
N ALA A 736 56.41 -7.32 -51.12
CA ALA A 736 57.70 -7.72 -51.70
C ALA A 736 58.59 -8.35 -50.62
N SER A 737 59.39 -9.33 -51.03
CA SER A 737 60.40 -9.95 -50.18
C SER A 737 61.73 -9.95 -50.91
N THR A 738 62.75 -9.38 -50.29
CA THR A 738 64.12 -9.38 -50.82
C THR A 738 65.12 -9.66 -49.72
N VAL A 739 66.28 -10.17 -50.08
CA VAL A 739 67.38 -10.43 -49.15
C VAL A 739 68.32 -9.23 -49.20
N VAL A 740 68.48 -8.58 -48.05
CA VAL A 740 69.27 -7.34 -47.93
C VAL A 740 70.50 -7.62 -47.07
N ASP A 741 71.66 -7.22 -47.57
CA ASP A 741 72.87 -7.21 -46.76
C ASP A 741 72.91 -5.90 -45.93
N VAL A 742 72.99 -6.02 -44.61
CA VAL A 742 72.90 -4.89 -43.67
C VAL A 742 74.30 -4.29 -43.44
N PRO A 743 74.52 -2.99 -43.73
CA PRO A 743 75.81 -2.35 -43.51
C PRO A 743 76.19 -2.31 -42.03
N ASP A 744 77.46 -2.61 -41.73
CA ASP A 744 78.00 -2.62 -40.35
C ASP A 744 78.44 -1.22 -39.87
N ASP A 745 78.58 -0.25 -40.77
CA ASP A 745 79.06 1.12 -40.52
C ASP A 745 77.94 2.13 -40.20
N GLY A 746 76.69 1.66 -40.12
CA GLY A 746 75.52 2.50 -39.83
C GLY A 746 75.00 3.30 -41.02
N THR A 747 75.52 3.05 -42.23
CA THR A 747 74.97 3.63 -43.45
C THR A 747 73.62 3.00 -43.82
N SER A 748 72.82 3.72 -44.62
CA SER A 748 71.52 3.22 -45.10
C SER A 748 71.72 1.97 -45.96
N ALA A 749 70.93 0.93 -45.72
CA ALA A 749 70.95 -0.26 -46.56
C ALA A 749 70.44 0.08 -47.97
N VAL A 750 71.18 -0.33 -49.00
CA VAL A 750 70.74 -0.22 -50.39
C VAL A 750 69.75 -1.35 -50.66
N ILE A 751 68.49 -0.99 -50.88
CA ILE A 751 67.40 -1.92 -51.14
C ILE A 751 66.91 -1.65 -52.55
N ASP A 752 67.14 -2.59 -53.45
CA ASP A 752 66.56 -2.57 -54.79
C ASP A 752 65.49 -3.66 -54.88
N VAL A 753 64.26 -3.25 -55.18
CA VAL A 753 63.12 -4.16 -55.39
C VAL A 753 62.46 -3.76 -56.70
N PRO A 754 62.76 -4.44 -57.81
CA PRO A 754 62.16 -4.11 -59.10
C PRO A 754 60.65 -4.32 -59.04
N SER A 755 59.89 -3.51 -59.79
CA SER A 755 58.42 -3.48 -59.75
C SER A 755 57.74 -4.84 -59.99
N ARG A 756 58.45 -5.80 -60.64
CA ARG A 756 58.01 -7.18 -60.88
C ARG A 756 58.05 -8.10 -59.65
N GLU A 757 58.77 -7.75 -58.59
CA GLU A 757 58.88 -8.56 -57.36
C GLU A 757 57.76 -8.27 -56.34
N TRP A 758 56.91 -7.28 -56.63
CA TRP A 758 55.73 -7.00 -55.83
C TRP A 758 54.60 -7.97 -56.18
N THR A 759 54.25 -8.80 -55.22
CA THR A 759 53.11 -9.73 -55.28
C THR A 759 51.89 -9.15 -54.59
N TRP A 760 50.71 -9.53 -55.05
CA TRP A 760 49.45 -9.08 -54.47
C TRP A 760 48.86 -10.17 -53.59
N VAL A 761 48.70 -9.86 -52.31
CA VAL A 761 48.06 -10.76 -51.34
C VAL A 761 46.66 -10.23 -51.04
N SER A 762 45.64 -11.06 -51.26
CA SER A 762 44.26 -10.73 -50.92
C SER A 762 43.98 -11.09 -49.46
N VAL A 763 43.52 -10.12 -48.67
CA VAL A 763 43.11 -10.33 -47.28
C VAL A 763 41.59 -10.50 -47.23
N PRO A 764 41.08 -11.68 -46.80
CA PRO A 764 39.64 -11.91 -46.70
C PRO A 764 39.01 -11.09 -45.57
N ARG A 765 37.70 -10.84 -45.65
CA ARG A 765 36.94 -10.25 -44.55
C ARG A 765 37.06 -11.13 -43.30
N GLY A 766 37.33 -10.51 -42.16
CA GLY A 766 37.44 -11.22 -40.89
C GLY A 766 38.79 -11.89 -40.63
N ALA A 767 39.78 -11.71 -41.50
CA ALA A 767 41.11 -12.30 -41.33
C ALA A 767 41.75 -11.88 -40.00
N ARG A 768 42.17 -12.86 -39.20
CA ARG A 768 43.01 -12.66 -38.01
C ARG A 768 44.44 -13.18 -38.23
N GLU A 769 44.66 -13.78 -39.39
CA GLU A 769 45.93 -14.33 -39.81
C GLU A 769 46.12 -14.09 -41.29
N VAL A 770 47.33 -13.75 -41.71
CA VAL A 770 47.67 -13.57 -43.11
C VAL A 770 49.14 -13.92 -43.35
N THR A 771 49.38 -14.52 -44.51
CA THR A 771 50.72 -14.84 -44.99
C THR A 771 51.20 -13.73 -45.94
N VAL A 772 52.39 -13.21 -45.68
CA VAL A 772 52.99 -12.05 -46.34
C VAL A 772 54.43 -12.43 -46.68
N GLY A 773 54.67 -12.83 -47.93
CA GLY A 773 55.94 -13.44 -48.34
C GLY A 773 56.24 -14.69 -47.47
N PRO A 774 57.43 -14.80 -46.85
CA PRO A 774 57.75 -15.90 -45.95
C PRO A 774 57.12 -15.79 -44.55
N CYS A 775 56.49 -14.65 -44.21
CA CYS A 775 55.94 -14.40 -42.88
C CYS A 775 54.48 -14.83 -42.75
N VAL A 776 54.11 -15.45 -41.62
CA VAL A 776 52.71 -15.56 -41.18
C VAL A 776 52.51 -14.62 -40.00
N LEU A 777 51.54 -13.71 -40.12
CA LEU A 777 51.19 -12.74 -39.09
C LEU A 777 49.83 -13.06 -38.47
N ARG A 778 49.74 -13.06 -37.14
CA ARG A 778 48.49 -13.30 -36.39
C ARG A 778 48.16 -12.13 -35.47
N THR A 779 46.89 -11.72 -35.43
CA THR A 779 46.40 -10.65 -34.55
C THR A 779 46.31 -11.12 -33.10
N ARG A 780 46.56 -10.20 -32.16
CA ARG A 780 46.49 -10.41 -30.71
C ARG A 780 45.79 -9.23 -30.05
N VAL A 781 44.93 -9.52 -29.07
CA VAL A 781 44.34 -8.54 -28.13
C VAL A 781 45.28 -8.40 -26.93
N GLY A 782 45.36 -7.19 -26.35
CA GLY A 782 46.12 -6.97 -25.12
C GLY A 782 45.43 -7.57 -23.88
N VAL A 783 46.16 -7.66 -22.76
CA VAL A 783 45.61 -8.04 -21.43
C VAL A 783 44.67 -6.97 -20.88
N TRP A 784 44.72 -5.75 -21.42
CA TRP A 784 43.84 -4.65 -21.07
C TRP A 784 43.00 -4.29 -22.29
N PRO A 785 41.66 -4.20 -22.18
CA PRO A 785 40.79 -3.93 -23.32
C PRO A 785 41.00 -2.51 -23.89
N THR A 786 41.63 -1.61 -23.15
CA THR A 786 41.97 -0.26 -23.65
C THR A 786 43.17 -0.21 -24.61
N ARG A 787 43.93 -1.31 -24.77
CA ARG A 787 45.09 -1.34 -25.67
C ARG A 787 44.71 -1.68 -27.10
N VAL A 788 45.29 -0.96 -28.05
CA VAL A 788 45.10 -1.20 -29.49
C VAL A 788 45.59 -2.61 -29.87
N PRO A 789 44.80 -3.40 -30.65
CA PRO A 789 45.23 -4.69 -31.18
C PRO A 789 46.46 -4.57 -32.09
N TYR A 790 47.24 -5.64 -32.18
CA TYR A 790 48.44 -5.69 -33.02
C TYR A 790 48.58 -7.07 -33.68
N ALA A 791 49.38 -7.15 -34.74
CA ALA A 791 49.76 -8.41 -35.37
C ALA A 791 51.22 -8.75 -35.05
N VAL A 792 51.49 -10.02 -34.80
CA VAL A 792 52.82 -10.54 -34.49
C VAL A 792 53.20 -11.62 -35.50
N VAL A 793 54.48 -11.65 -35.88
CA VAL A 793 55.02 -12.72 -36.74
C VAL A 793 55.08 -14.03 -35.96
N VAL A 794 54.35 -15.04 -36.42
CA VAL A 794 54.29 -16.39 -35.82
C VAL A 794 55.14 -17.42 -36.58
N ALA A 795 55.40 -17.18 -37.87
CA ALA A 795 56.32 -17.96 -38.70
C ALA A 795 57.05 -17.03 -39.70
N PRO A 796 58.33 -17.29 -40.06
CA PRO A 796 59.19 -18.34 -39.53
C PRO A 796 59.56 -18.09 -38.06
N ARG A 797 59.98 -19.13 -37.35
CA ARG A 797 60.33 -19.03 -35.93
C ARG A 797 61.71 -18.37 -35.67
N ALA A 798 62.13 -17.40 -36.49
CA ALA A 798 63.38 -16.65 -36.34
C ALA A 798 63.21 -15.27 -35.65
N PRO A 799 64.26 -14.74 -35.00
CA PRO A 799 64.29 -13.37 -34.50
C PRO A 799 63.93 -12.37 -35.60
N SER A 800 63.01 -11.46 -35.30
CA SER A 800 62.51 -10.49 -36.27
C SER A 800 62.19 -9.16 -35.61
N VAL A 801 62.29 -8.09 -36.40
CA VAL A 801 61.94 -6.71 -36.01
C VAL A 801 61.15 -6.06 -37.14
N SER A 802 60.30 -5.09 -36.82
CA SER A 802 59.57 -4.31 -37.81
C SER A 802 59.90 -2.82 -37.73
N GLY A 803 59.48 -2.09 -38.76
CA GLY A 803 59.46 -0.62 -38.78
C GLY A 803 58.38 0.03 -37.90
N ALA A 804 57.58 -0.74 -37.14
CA ALA A 804 56.57 -0.19 -36.25
C ALA A 804 57.21 0.48 -35.02
N PRO A 805 56.53 1.41 -34.32
CA PRO A 805 57.08 2.09 -33.13
C PRO A 805 57.62 1.12 -32.07
N VAL A 806 56.79 0.15 -31.64
CA VAL A 806 57.18 -0.94 -30.72
C VAL A 806 58.19 -1.88 -31.39
N GLY A 807 57.99 -2.20 -32.67
CA GLY A 807 58.93 -2.94 -33.50
C GLY A 807 59.06 -4.45 -33.19
N GLN A 808 58.98 -4.83 -31.91
CA GLN A 808 59.18 -6.22 -31.46
C GLN A 808 58.55 -6.49 -30.08
N ARG A 809 58.06 -7.72 -29.85
CA ARG A 809 57.76 -8.28 -28.52
C ARG A 809 58.20 -9.73 -28.46
N GLY A 810 58.89 -10.12 -27.38
CA GLY A 810 59.31 -11.51 -27.16
C GLY A 810 60.16 -12.09 -28.31
N GLY A 811 61.07 -11.30 -28.88
CA GLY A 811 61.89 -11.73 -30.01
C GLY A 811 61.21 -11.66 -31.39
N ARG A 812 59.93 -11.28 -31.45
CA ARG A 812 59.10 -11.30 -32.68
C ARG A 812 58.70 -9.92 -33.14
N ALA A 813 58.78 -9.68 -34.45
CA ALA A 813 58.29 -8.45 -35.04
C ALA A 813 56.79 -8.26 -34.76
N THR A 814 56.44 -7.06 -34.27
CA THR A 814 55.04 -6.65 -34.06
C THR A 814 54.72 -5.48 -34.97
N VAL A 815 53.57 -5.51 -35.63
CA VAL A 815 53.08 -4.45 -36.52
C VAL A 815 51.62 -4.11 -36.18
N PRO A 816 51.12 -2.91 -36.55
CA PRO A 816 49.69 -2.61 -36.46
C PRO A 816 48.86 -3.63 -37.22
N VAL A 817 47.62 -3.90 -36.78
CA VAL A 817 46.69 -4.83 -37.45
C VAL A 817 46.43 -4.50 -38.93
N SER A 818 46.65 -3.25 -39.35
CA SER A 818 46.53 -2.85 -40.75
C SER A 818 47.60 -3.47 -41.65
N LEU A 819 48.79 -3.80 -41.11
CA LEU A 819 50.00 -4.27 -41.80
C LEU A 819 50.61 -3.29 -42.83
N ARG A 820 49.76 -2.51 -43.51
CA ARG A 820 50.07 -1.59 -44.60
C ARG A 820 51.06 -0.51 -44.17
N GLY A 821 52.07 -0.29 -45.01
CA GLY A 821 53.12 0.69 -44.80
C GLY A 821 54.16 0.26 -43.78
N ASN A 822 54.23 -1.02 -43.43
CA ASN A 822 55.26 -1.54 -42.55
C ASN A 822 56.18 -2.50 -43.29
N TRP A 823 57.37 -2.67 -42.74
CA TRP A 823 58.35 -3.65 -43.18
C TRP A 823 58.76 -4.51 -41.99
N ILE A 824 59.19 -5.74 -42.27
CA ILE A 824 59.57 -6.76 -41.29
C ILE A 824 60.90 -7.32 -41.76
N ALA A 825 61.91 -7.30 -40.90
CA ALA A 825 63.19 -7.94 -41.14
C ALA A 825 63.29 -9.22 -40.32
N ILE A 826 63.69 -10.31 -40.98
CA ILE A 826 63.89 -11.64 -40.40
C ILE A 826 65.39 -11.95 -40.48
N LEU A 827 65.99 -12.38 -39.38
CA LEU A 827 67.36 -12.91 -39.41
C LEU A 827 67.33 -14.36 -39.90
N ASP A 828 67.82 -14.60 -41.12
CA ASP A 828 67.91 -15.94 -41.70
C ASP A 828 69.05 -16.76 -41.07
N GLN A 829 70.11 -16.07 -40.61
CA GLN A 829 71.22 -16.64 -39.85
C GLN A 829 71.32 -15.93 -38.49
N PRO A 830 70.98 -16.59 -37.38
CA PRO A 830 71.06 -15.99 -36.03
C PRO A 830 72.47 -15.49 -35.67
N ASP A 831 73.49 -16.16 -36.20
CA ASP A 831 74.90 -15.92 -35.87
C ASP A 831 75.59 -14.88 -36.76
N SER A 832 74.91 -14.41 -37.83
CA SER A 832 75.43 -13.39 -38.74
C SER A 832 74.31 -12.43 -39.14
N PRO A 833 74.17 -11.27 -38.47
CA PRO A 833 73.13 -10.28 -38.75
C PRO A 833 73.36 -9.52 -40.06
N ARG A 834 74.34 -9.95 -40.87
CA ARG A 834 74.73 -9.31 -42.12
C ARG A 834 73.72 -9.52 -43.22
N ARG A 835 72.86 -10.54 -43.14
CA ARG A 835 71.89 -10.87 -44.18
C ARG A 835 70.52 -11.08 -43.55
N VAL A 836 69.55 -10.27 -43.97
CA VAL A 836 68.17 -10.34 -43.48
C VAL A 836 67.19 -10.46 -44.64
N THR A 837 66.18 -11.31 -44.47
CA THR A 837 65.03 -11.30 -45.36
C THR A 837 64.10 -10.16 -44.95
N LEU A 838 64.00 -9.17 -45.83
CA LEU A 838 63.15 -8.00 -45.66
C LEU A 838 61.82 -8.22 -46.38
N VAL A 839 60.73 -8.20 -45.62
CA VAL A 839 59.35 -8.29 -46.10
C VAL A 839 58.71 -6.91 -45.99
N MET A 840 58.26 -6.35 -47.11
CA MET A 840 57.66 -5.02 -47.16
C MET A 840 56.19 -5.12 -47.56
N VAL A 841 55.32 -4.42 -46.82
CA VAL A 841 53.88 -4.35 -47.08
C VAL A 841 53.50 -2.91 -47.41
N ALA A 842 53.24 -2.59 -48.67
CA ALA A 842 52.96 -1.22 -49.10
C ALA A 842 51.54 -0.76 -48.75
N GLN A 843 51.36 0.56 -48.68
CA GLN A 843 50.04 1.18 -48.58
C GLN A 843 49.47 1.37 -49.99
N GLY A 844 48.70 0.39 -50.47
CA GLY A 844 48.00 0.48 -51.76
C GLY A 844 48.87 0.16 -52.99
N THR A 845 48.40 0.60 -54.16
CA THR A 845 48.97 0.22 -55.46
C THR A 845 49.92 1.26 -56.07
N ALA A 846 50.00 2.45 -55.48
CA ALA A 846 50.78 3.56 -55.99
C ALA A 846 52.29 3.29 -55.84
N GLU A 847 53.04 3.54 -56.92
CA GLU A 847 54.51 3.39 -56.97
C GLU A 847 55.21 4.28 -55.93
N VAL A 848 54.77 5.55 -55.81
CA VAL A 848 55.26 6.51 -54.80
C VAL A 848 55.14 5.98 -53.36
N ALA A 849 54.11 5.19 -53.04
CA ALA A 849 53.93 4.62 -51.71
C ALA A 849 54.87 3.44 -51.43
N ARG A 850 55.28 2.71 -52.47
CA ARG A 850 56.27 1.64 -52.40
C ARG A 850 57.67 2.21 -52.23
N ASP A 851 58.03 3.22 -53.02
CA ASP A 851 59.33 3.88 -52.96
C ASP A 851 59.57 4.48 -51.57
N ARG A 852 58.58 5.19 -51.02
CA ARG A 852 58.64 5.72 -49.65
C ARG A 852 58.82 4.65 -48.58
N LEU A 853 58.26 3.45 -48.79
CA LEU A 853 58.42 2.33 -47.87
C LEU A 853 59.83 1.73 -47.98
N VAL A 854 60.34 1.54 -49.20
CA VAL A 854 61.70 1.04 -49.47
C VAL A 854 62.73 2.02 -48.89
N ASP A 855 62.59 3.31 -49.17
CA ASP A 855 63.46 4.37 -48.64
C ASP A 855 63.50 4.39 -47.10
N ARG A 856 62.33 4.23 -46.47
CA ARG A 856 62.22 4.19 -45.02
C ARG A 856 62.83 2.92 -44.45
N ALA A 857 62.60 1.77 -45.09
CA ALA A 857 63.25 0.53 -44.70
C ALA A 857 64.78 0.70 -44.78
N GLY A 858 65.30 1.26 -45.88
CA GLY A 858 66.75 1.48 -46.07
C GLY A 858 67.39 2.31 -44.96
N ARG A 859 66.72 3.39 -44.53
CA ARG A 859 67.18 4.26 -43.43
C ARG A 859 67.11 3.62 -42.05
N GLU A 860 66.08 2.82 -41.78
CA GLU A 860 65.79 2.31 -40.42
C GLU A 860 66.30 0.89 -40.16
N LEU A 861 66.55 0.09 -41.22
CA LEU A 861 66.83 -1.34 -41.14
C LEU A 861 68.04 -1.64 -40.26
N ALA A 862 69.19 -0.99 -40.52
CA ALA A 862 70.43 -1.23 -39.78
C ALA A 862 70.26 -0.96 -38.27
N ALA A 863 69.66 0.18 -37.91
CA ALA A 863 69.43 0.55 -36.51
C ALA A 863 68.43 -0.36 -35.78
N ARG A 864 67.45 -0.92 -36.49
CA ARG A 864 66.46 -1.86 -35.92
C ARG A 864 67.00 -3.28 -35.82
N VAL A 865 67.76 -3.74 -36.82
CA VAL A 865 68.43 -5.06 -36.82
C VAL A 865 69.55 -5.10 -35.78
N ALA A 866 70.27 -4.00 -35.55
CA ALA A 866 71.27 -3.92 -34.48
C ALA A 866 70.67 -4.20 -33.09
N ARG A 867 69.38 -3.88 -32.85
CA ARG A 867 68.67 -4.19 -31.60
C ARG A 867 68.31 -5.67 -31.44
N LEU A 868 68.43 -6.47 -32.50
CA LEU A 868 68.28 -7.92 -32.45
C LEU A 868 69.59 -8.62 -32.07
N ARG A 869 70.74 -7.91 -32.08
CA ARG A 869 72.01 -8.48 -31.62
C ARG A 869 71.87 -8.89 -30.15
N PRO A 870 72.22 -10.13 -29.77
CA PRO A 870 72.46 -10.44 -28.38
C PRO A 870 73.54 -9.46 -27.90
N GLN A 871 73.26 -8.67 -26.86
CA GLN A 871 74.32 -7.92 -26.19
C GLN A 871 75.32 -8.96 -25.64
N ALA A 872 76.43 -9.14 -26.32
CA ALA A 872 77.54 -9.91 -25.80
C ALA A 872 78.10 -9.12 -24.60
N GLY A 873 77.70 -9.52 -23.39
CA GLY A 873 78.26 -9.02 -22.13
C GLY A 873 77.28 -8.29 -21.22
N ALA A 874 76.31 -9.01 -20.65
CA ALA A 874 75.86 -8.81 -19.26
C ALA A 874 75.18 -10.11 -18.81
N GLY A 875 75.65 -10.67 -17.70
CA GLY A 875 75.38 -12.03 -17.25
C GLY A 875 73.91 -12.34 -16.94
N ALA A 876 73.63 -13.64 -16.98
CA ALA A 876 72.37 -14.29 -16.67
C ALA A 876 71.75 -13.86 -15.32
N ARG A 877 70.42 -13.88 -15.28
CA ARG A 877 69.68 -14.43 -14.14
C ARG A 877 68.58 -15.36 -14.64
N PRO A 878 68.52 -16.61 -14.15
CA PRO A 878 67.39 -17.51 -14.37
C PRO A 878 66.26 -17.22 -13.36
N ASP A 879 65.07 -17.64 -13.79
CA ASP A 879 63.86 -17.99 -13.03
C ASP A 879 63.21 -16.96 -12.09
N ASP A 880 61.89 -16.84 -12.20
CA ASP A 880 61.06 -17.37 -11.12
C ASP A 880 59.65 -17.72 -11.59
N ALA A 881 59.27 -18.95 -11.22
CA ALA A 881 57.97 -19.55 -11.35
C ALA A 881 57.11 -19.21 -10.12
N GLY A 882 55.79 -19.24 -10.31
CA GLY A 882 54.87 -19.82 -9.32
C GLY A 882 54.50 -18.99 -8.09
N GLY A 883 53.27 -18.44 -8.12
CA GLY A 883 52.18 -18.83 -7.22
C GLY A 883 52.32 -18.64 -5.71
N GLY A 884 51.27 -18.06 -5.11
CA GLY A 884 50.88 -18.40 -3.73
C GLY A 884 50.53 -17.21 -2.85
N SER A 885 49.24 -17.14 -2.53
CA SER A 885 48.55 -16.43 -1.45
C SER A 885 49.33 -16.06 -0.18
N THR A 886 48.94 -14.92 0.42
CA THR A 886 48.56 -14.72 1.85
C THR A 886 48.07 -13.26 1.96
N GLY A 887 46.93 -12.92 2.56
CA GLY A 887 46.59 -13.09 3.98
C GLY A 887 47.00 -11.81 4.72
N LEU A 888 46.03 -10.98 5.13
CA LEU A 888 46.26 -9.78 5.95
C LEU A 888 45.12 -9.64 6.98
N ALA A 889 45.50 -9.73 8.24
CA ALA A 889 44.82 -9.17 9.40
C ALA A 889 45.92 -8.59 10.32
N ASP A 890 45.70 -7.37 10.79
CA ASP A 890 46.08 -6.75 12.09
C ASP A 890 47.57 -6.73 12.52
N ASP A 891 48.11 -5.76 13.27
CA ASP A 891 47.61 -4.57 13.96
C ASP A 891 48.80 -3.61 14.26
N ALA A 892 48.46 -2.38 14.65
CA ALA A 892 49.09 -1.54 15.68
C ALA A 892 50.60 -1.20 15.68
N GLY A 893 50.88 0.11 15.48
CA GLY A 893 51.29 1.00 16.58
C GLY A 893 52.79 1.29 16.81
N GLY A 894 53.15 2.58 16.94
CA GLY A 894 54.34 2.98 17.72
C GLY A 894 55.09 4.27 17.32
N ALA A 895 54.62 5.40 17.85
CA ALA A 895 55.35 6.57 18.40
C ALA A 895 56.76 6.99 17.89
N ALA A 896 56.95 8.31 17.64
CA ALA A 896 57.64 9.25 18.55
C ALA A 896 58.00 10.61 17.89
N ALA A 897 58.07 11.63 18.75
CA ALA A 897 58.23 13.06 18.56
C ALA A 897 59.45 13.57 17.75
N SER A 898 59.29 14.70 17.06
CA SER A 898 59.97 15.99 17.39
C SER A 898 59.64 17.12 16.41
N THR A 899 59.12 18.21 16.98
CA THR A 899 59.10 19.65 16.61
C THR A 899 59.99 20.15 15.46
N THR A 900 59.44 20.94 14.52
CA THR A 900 59.52 22.43 14.49
C THR A 900 58.89 23.03 13.21
N SER A 901 57.94 23.93 13.42
CA SER A 901 57.77 25.25 12.76
C SER A 901 57.64 25.37 11.24
N SER A 902 56.42 25.62 10.73
CA SER A 902 55.98 26.99 10.41
C SER A 902 54.55 27.02 9.85
N SER A 903 53.69 27.76 10.55
CA SER A 903 52.62 28.64 10.03
C SER A 903 51.58 28.02 9.05
N GLY A 904 50.31 27.85 9.38
CA GLY A 904 49.45 28.58 10.32
C GLY A 904 48.22 29.09 9.55
N LEU A 905 47.08 28.48 9.84
CA LEU A 905 45.71 28.84 9.42
C LEU A 905 45.32 30.28 9.87
N PRO A 906 44.08 30.73 9.62
CA PRO A 906 43.07 30.42 10.64
C PRO A 906 41.73 29.94 10.05
N THR A 907 41.20 28.91 10.71
CA THR A 907 39.77 28.69 10.91
C THR A 907 39.32 29.47 12.16
N LEU A 908 37.99 29.45 12.40
CA LEU A 908 37.22 29.87 13.61
C LEU A 908 36.64 31.30 13.49
N SER A 909 35.40 31.61 13.89
CA SER A 909 34.52 31.03 14.92
C SER A 909 33.04 31.33 14.65
N GLU A 910 32.19 30.64 15.40
CA GLU A 910 30.83 31.00 15.86
C GLU A 910 30.60 32.49 16.13
N ASP A 911 29.44 33.01 15.69
CA ASP A 911 28.42 33.71 16.51
C ASP A 911 27.34 34.32 15.61
N ASP A 912 26.08 33.98 15.88
CA ASP A 912 24.86 34.49 15.25
C ASP A 912 24.51 35.90 15.78
N PRO A 913 24.08 36.84 14.92
CA PRO A 913 23.02 37.73 15.40
C PRO A 913 22.03 38.22 14.30
N PHE A 914 20.77 38.37 14.73
CA PHE A 914 19.67 39.17 14.16
C PHE A 914 18.66 38.50 13.22
N ALA A 915 17.57 38.09 13.87
CA ALA A 915 16.20 38.22 13.44
C ALA A 915 15.84 39.56 12.75
N GLY A 916 14.91 39.45 11.79
CA GLY A 916 13.81 40.40 11.58
C GLY A 916 13.91 41.29 10.34
N TYR A 917 12.99 41.09 9.39
CA TYR A 917 12.20 42.19 8.80
C TYR A 917 10.97 41.63 8.04
N THR A 918 9.80 41.86 8.62
CA THR A 918 8.50 41.91 7.94
C THR A 918 8.30 43.30 7.31
N SER A 919 7.59 43.41 6.18
CA SER A 919 6.57 44.46 5.96
C SER A 919 5.81 44.28 4.63
N SER A 920 4.50 44.03 4.77
CA SER A 920 3.35 44.64 4.06
C SER A 920 3.34 44.75 2.52
N ARG A 921 2.42 44.02 1.89
CA ARG A 921 1.15 44.57 1.40
C ARG A 921 0.07 43.49 1.34
#